data_AF-A0A6B1DFU6-F1
#
_entry.id   AF-A0A6B1DFU6-F1
#
_cell.length_a   1.000
_cell.length_b   1.000
_cell.length_c   1.000
_cell.angle_alpha   90.00
_cell.angle_beta   90.00
_cell.angle_gamma   90.00
#
_symmetry.space_group_name_H-M   'P 1'
#
loop_
_entity.id
_entity.type
_entity.pdbx_description
1 polymer ?
#
loop_
_entity_poly.entity_id
_entity_poly.type
_entity_poly.pdbx_seq_one_letter_code
_entity_poly.pdbx_strand_id
1 'polypeptide(L)'
;MFRITSRYIVREVIPPFLLSLFVFTFLLLLPPIRDRAEELIGIGIAPGEIIRMLALLIPQSLGLTIPMGFLLGVLMALGRLSSDRETVAMQACGISFGRILAPLLLLATIVAAVNCWIMVELIPRSNLAFRELVFQVVANRAEGEIKPRVFHADDFPNLVLYVQEVSQTGGGWSNVFLADVGDPNRPDIYVAERGQVMVDAERRTVEVALSRGTRHHVDPARPEEYERHAFEDLLIQVDASSTFPAGGVQEGYAEMTIPQLRERASEMEADGLSPHWPIMYLHQKFSIPVACFVFVLLGAAFGISNRKDGRLASFALGIGVIFAYYIVMYTGEAMAMGQRMSPELARWLPNMVLGTAGILLVWWRTGRTDRRLPGAALAARLLPRRVPGAGAGAVDGPKAPGNRGEALVTVPRGSATIGFNILDWYVTGMYLRWVGLAFVGLLGIFYITEFVELSDNLFKEQATGLMLLQYLWYATPQFIYYVLPVAGLVATLVTIGVLTRTSELTVMKACGISLYRVALPLLAFSLVWSGCLFLMAETVLARANRQAEALDQQIRSGRVQMFDPLNRRWLVDDNGHIYHYLHFDPDRQEVGALSIFEFEDTPWSLRRRTFIAEATFGTDAGTPAGWNGRDVWEQDFTAGTSNGSGYRRDAERRLATIAPPEVFASELPEAELMSFRELQQYIEELRARGFDVVSLVVALHRKASFPFVTVILTLIAIPFAVTTGRRGTLYGVGAGIVLAFTYWIVVSIFGAFGSAGMLAPIIAAWAPNAFFGASAGYFLFAVRT
;
A
#
# COMPACT_ATOMS: atom_id res chain seq x y z
N MET A 1 -37.63 10.20 -22.30
CA MET A 1 -38.73 10.79 -21.49
C MET A 1 -38.21 11.18 -20.09
N PHE A 2 -37.25 12.10 -19.99
CA PHE A 2 -36.73 12.56 -18.69
C PHE A 2 -37.33 13.91 -18.35
N ARG A 3 -38.12 13.97 -17.27
CA ARG A 3 -38.57 15.23 -16.67
C ARG A 3 -37.33 15.98 -16.13
N ILE A 4 -37.42 17.31 -16.07
CA ILE A 4 -36.33 18.21 -15.65
C ILE A 4 -35.72 17.76 -14.30
N THR A 5 -36.55 17.33 -13.35
CA THR A 5 -36.12 16.82 -12.03
C THR A 5 -35.22 15.59 -12.12
N SER A 6 -35.53 14.64 -13.01
CA SER A 6 -34.73 13.43 -13.19
C SER A 6 -33.33 13.74 -13.70
N ARG A 7 -33.23 14.63 -14.71
CA ARG A 7 -31.95 15.10 -15.24
C ARG A 7 -31.14 15.87 -14.20
N TYR A 8 -31.83 16.65 -13.36
CA TYR A 8 -31.20 17.40 -12.27
C TYR A 8 -30.58 16.47 -11.22
N ILE A 9 -31.33 15.46 -10.74
CA ILE A 9 -30.82 14.48 -9.77
C ILE A 9 -29.60 13.73 -10.32
N VAL A 10 -29.66 13.25 -11.57
CA VAL A 10 -28.53 12.55 -12.20
C VAL A 10 -27.31 13.46 -12.34
N ARG A 11 -27.51 14.72 -12.75
CA ARG A 11 -26.42 15.71 -12.85
C ARG A 11 -25.77 16.00 -11.50
N GLU A 12 -26.52 15.88 -10.41
CA GLU A 12 -26.00 16.08 -9.06
C GLU A 12 -25.15 14.89 -8.58
N VAL A 13 -25.48 13.66 -9.00
CA VAL A 13 -24.77 12.43 -8.61
C VAL A 13 -23.46 12.25 -9.37
N ILE A 14 -23.42 12.61 -10.66
CA ILE A 14 -22.26 12.32 -11.52
C ILE A 14 -20.94 12.92 -11.01
N PRO A 15 -20.85 14.21 -10.63
CA PRO A 15 -19.59 14.79 -10.15
C PRO A 15 -19.02 14.12 -8.88
N PRO A 16 -19.79 13.93 -7.78
CA PRO A 16 -19.26 13.24 -6.62
C PRO A 16 -19.02 11.74 -6.88
N PHE A 17 -19.77 11.10 -7.77
CA PHE A 17 -19.49 9.73 -8.21
C PHE A 17 -18.13 9.62 -8.90
N LEU A 18 -17.88 10.41 -9.94
CA LEU A 18 -16.62 10.38 -10.69
C LEU A 18 -15.43 10.77 -9.82
N LEU A 19 -15.62 11.73 -8.92
CA LEU A 19 -14.60 12.10 -7.95
C LEU A 19 -14.28 10.91 -7.02
N SER A 20 -15.30 10.30 -6.42
CA SER A 20 -15.10 9.16 -5.50
C SER A 20 -14.48 7.96 -6.21
N LEU A 21 -14.90 7.69 -7.45
CA LEU A 21 -14.34 6.65 -8.30
C LEU A 21 -12.84 6.88 -8.53
N PHE A 22 -12.45 8.09 -8.91
CA PHE A 22 -11.05 8.44 -9.10
C PHE A 22 -10.23 8.28 -7.81
N VAL A 23 -10.75 8.78 -6.69
CA VAL A 23 -10.11 8.69 -5.37
C VAL A 23 -9.89 7.24 -4.96
N PHE A 24 -10.93 6.42 -4.97
CA PHE A 24 -10.83 5.03 -4.54
C PHE A 24 -9.94 4.22 -5.50
N THR A 25 -10.04 4.44 -6.80
CA THR A 25 -9.22 3.72 -7.80
C THR A 25 -7.74 4.02 -7.58
N PHE A 26 -7.37 5.27 -7.39
CA PHE A 26 -6.00 5.62 -7.10
C PHE A 26 -5.53 5.09 -5.74
N LEU A 27 -6.34 5.21 -4.68
CA LEU A 27 -5.97 4.71 -3.35
C LEU A 27 -5.72 3.19 -3.36
N LEU A 28 -6.48 2.42 -4.14
CA LEU A 28 -6.28 0.98 -4.31
C LEU A 28 -5.09 0.64 -5.22
N LEU A 29 -4.68 1.55 -6.10
CA LEU A 29 -3.48 1.36 -6.92
C LEU A 29 -2.19 1.79 -6.19
N LEU A 30 -2.29 2.58 -5.12
CA LEU A 30 -1.12 3.14 -4.45
C LEU A 30 -0.20 2.09 -3.83
N PRO A 31 -0.68 1.07 -3.08
CA PRO A 31 0.20 0.03 -2.55
C PRO A 31 0.92 -0.77 -3.66
N PRO A 32 0.21 -1.33 -4.67
CA PRO A 32 0.87 -2.03 -5.78
C PRO A 32 1.85 -1.17 -6.56
N ILE A 33 1.54 0.11 -6.78
CA ILE A 33 2.45 1.04 -7.45
C ILE A 33 3.72 1.24 -6.62
N ARG A 34 3.62 1.48 -5.31
CA ARG A 34 4.79 1.71 -4.46
C ARG A 34 5.68 0.47 -4.42
N ASP A 35 5.10 -0.67 -4.10
CA ASP A 35 5.86 -1.90 -3.81
C ASP A 35 6.50 -2.45 -5.08
N ARG A 36 5.75 -2.47 -6.19
CA ARG A 36 6.23 -3.02 -7.45
C ARG A 36 7.06 -2.03 -8.25
N ALA A 37 6.77 -0.73 -8.24
CA ALA A 37 7.54 0.20 -9.08
C ALA A 37 9.00 0.32 -8.62
N GLU A 38 9.27 0.22 -7.32
CA GLU A 38 10.65 0.27 -6.80
C GLU A 38 11.43 -0.99 -7.17
N GLU A 39 10.80 -2.17 -7.05
CA GLU A 39 11.33 -3.46 -7.53
C GLU A 39 11.59 -3.44 -9.04
N LEU A 40 10.57 -3.09 -9.83
CA LEU A 40 10.62 -3.07 -11.30
C LEU A 40 11.64 -2.07 -11.85
N ILE A 41 11.82 -0.91 -11.21
CA ILE A 41 12.82 0.08 -11.63
C ILE A 41 14.22 -0.33 -11.19
N GLY A 42 14.35 -1.03 -10.05
CA GLY A 42 15.60 -1.69 -9.64
C GLY A 42 16.13 -2.67 -10.70
N ILE A 43 15.23 -3.33 -11.42
CA ILE A 43 15.52 -4.24 -12.56
C ILE A 43 15.82 -3.47 -13.86
N GLY A 44 15.82 -2.13 -13.82
CA GLY A 44 16.14 -1.24 -14.95
C GLY A 44 15.03 -1.15 -16.00
N ILE A 45 13.77 -1.49 -15.68
CA ILE A 45 12.65 -1.52 -16.64
C ILE A 45 12.41 -0.13 -17.23
N ALA A 46 12.24 -0.08 -18.55
CA ALA A 46 11.98 1.18 -19.24
C ALA A 46 10.70 1.83 -18.67
N PRO A 47 10.70 3.14 -18.37
CA PRO A 47 9.55 3.80 -17.75
C PRO A 47 8.23 3.63 -18.51
N GLY A 48 8.29 3.48 -19.84
CA GLY A 48 7.12 3.21 -20.67
C GLY A 48 6.46 1.86 -20.38
N GLU A 49 7.24 0.80 -20.15
CA GLU A 49 6.71 -0.53 -19.82
C GLU A 49 6.10 -0.54 -18.42
N ILE A 50 6.67 0.20 -17.48
CA ILE A 50 6.12 0.35 -16.14
C ILE A 50 4.76 1.04 -16.20
N ILE A 51 4.65 2.14 -16.94
CA ILE A 51 3.35 2.82 -17.13
C ILE A 51 2.32 1.87 -17.75
N ARG A 52 2.73 1.04 -18.70
CA ARG A 52 1.86 0.02 -19.32
C ARG A 52 1.43 -1.04 -18.30
N MET A 53 2.35 -1.58 -17.50
CA MET A 53 2.07 -2.51 -16.41
C MET A 53 1.06 -1.91 -15.41
N LEU A 54 1.31 -0.69 -14.95
CA LEU A 54 0.42 0.01 -14.02
C LEU A 54 -0.96 0.29 -14.63
N ALA A 55 -1.02 0.62 -15.92
CA ALA A 55 -2.29 0.83 -16.62
C ALA A 55 -3.14 -0.46 -16.70
N LEU A 56 -2.49 -1.63 -16.78
CA LEU A 56 -3.16 -2.93 -16.79
C LEU A 56 -3.77 -3.31 -15.43
N LEU A 57 -3.34 -2.67 -14.34
CA LEU A 57 -3.94 -2.86 -13.00
C LEU A 57 -5.21 -2.02 -12.78
N ILE A 58 -5.41 -0.95 -13.55
CA ILE A 58 -6.56 -0.03 -13.40
C ILE A 58 -7.92 -0.77 -13.47
N PRO A 59 -8.18 -1.69 -14.42
CA PRO A 59 -9.44 -2.40 -14.51
C PRO A 59 -9.79 -3.21 -13.26
N GLN A 60 -8.80 -3.85 -12.64
CA GLN A 60 -9.00 -4.61 -11.41
C GLN A 60 -9.49 -3.70 -10.29
N SER A 61 -8.86 -2.54 -10.11
CA SER A 61 -9.29 -1.54 -9.13
C SER A 61 -10.68 -0.98 -9.46
N LEU A 62 -10.95 -0.64 -10.73
CA LEU A 62 -12.27 -0.13 -11.17
C LEU A 62 -13.42 -1.08 -10.82
N GLY A 63 -13.18 -2.38 -10.95
CA GLY A 63 -14.15 -3.41 -10.62
C GLY A 63 -14.73 -3.32 -9.22
N LEU A 64 -13.89 -2.94 -8.24
CA LEU A 64 -14.27 -2.75 -6.84
C LEU A 64 -14.74 -1.31 -6.56
N THR A 65 -14.13 -0.32 -7.20
CA THR A 65 -14.35 1.09 -6.87
C THR A 65 -15.58 1.71 -7.51
N ILE A 66 -16.09 1.14 -8.61
CA ILE A 66 -17.31 1.64 -9.26
C ILE A 66 -18.52 1.58 -8.32
N PRO A 67 -18.88 0.43 -7.69
CA PRO A 67 -19.97 0.37 -6.72
C PRO A 67 -19.75 1.31 -5.52
N MET A 68 -18.55 1.34 -4.95
CA MET A 68 -18.20 2.18 -3.80
C MET A 68 -18.34 3.68 -4.12
N GLY A 69 -17.75 4.11 -5.24
CA GLY A 69 -17.81 5.48 -5.71
C GLY A 69 -19.25 5.89 -5.99
N PHE A 70 -20.05 4.97 -6.53
CA PHE A 70 -21.45 5.22 -6.85
C PHE A 70 -22.30 5.42 -5.60
N LEU A 71 -22.13 4.59 -4.57
CA LEU A 71 -22.73 4.80 -3.26
C LEU A 71 -22.42 6.20 -2.74
N LEU A 72 -21.15 6.58 -2.76
CA LEU A 72 -20.70 7.85 -2.22
C LEU A 72 -21.25 9.03 -3.03
N GLY A 73 -21.29 8.90 -4.36
CA GLY A 73 -21.92 9.86 -5.27
C GLY A 73 -23.40 10.09 -4.95
N VAL A 74 -24.15 9.01 -4.74
CA VAL A 74 -25.58 9.07 -4.38
C VAL A 74 -25.78 9.70 -3.00
N LEU A 75 -25.00 9.28 -2.00
CA LEU A 75 -25.05 9.81 -0.64
C LEU A 75 -24.72 11.30 -0.59
N MET A 76 -23.67 11.74 -1.28
CA MET A 76 -23.28 13.16 -1.33
C MET A 76 -24.31 14.01 -2.06
N ALA A 77 -24.84 13.54 -3.19
CA ALA A 77 -25.85 14.27 -3.95
C ALA A 77 -27.15 14.41 -3.16
N LEU A 78 -27.67 13.31 -2.61
CA LEU A 78 -28.89 13.34 -1.79
C LEU A 78 -28.68 14.09 -0.48
N GLY A 79 -27.51 13.96 0.14
CA GLY A 79 -27.11 14.70 1.33
C GLY A 79 -27.06 16.20 1.10
N ARG A 80 -26.56 16.64 -0.06
CA ARG A 80 -26.63 18.05 -0.48
C ARG A 80 -28.08 18.49 -0.66
N LEU A 81 -28.86 17.78 -1.48
CA LEU A 81 -30.26 18.12 -1.75
C LEU A 81 -31.09 18.18 -0.45
N SER A 82 -30.78 17.33 0.53
CA SER A 82 -31.38 17.35 1.86
C SER A 82 -30.95 18.56 2.68
N SER A 83 -29.65 18.87 2.70
CA SER A 83 -29.09 20.04 3.39
C SER A 83 -29.66 21.36 2.86
N ASP A 84 -29.82 21.48 1.55
CA ASP A 84 -30.36 22.66 0.88
C ASP A 84 -31.91 22.66 0.88
N ARG A 85 -32.53 21.69 1.59
CA ARG A 85 -33.99 21.47 1.71
C ARG A 85 -34.73 21.28 0.38
N GLU A 86 -34.02 20.96 -0.70
CA GLU A 86 -34.60 20.71 -2.01
C GLU A 86 -35.45 19.44 -2.02
N THR A 87 -35.04 18.39 -1.29
CA THR A 87 -35.83 17.16 -1.17
C THR A 87 -37.19 17.41 -0.51
N VAL A 88 -37.23 18.26 0.51
CA VAL A 88 -38.46 18.66 1.21
C VAL A 88 -39.35 19.50 0.29
N ALA A 89 -38.76 20.44 -0.46
CA ALA A 89 -39.49 21.24 -1.43
C ALA A 89 -40.11 20.38 -2.55
N MET A 90 -39.35 19.42 -3.10
CA MET A 90 -39.85 18.47 -4.10
C MET A 90 -41.04 17.66 -3.55
N GLN A 91 -40.95 17.19 -2.31
CA GLN A 91 -42.03 16.44 -1.65
C GLN A 91 -43.27 17.31 -1.42
N ALA A 92 -43.09 18.58 -1.02
CA ALA A 92 -44.19 19.54 -0.87
C ALA A 92 -44.90 19.83 -2.21
N CYS A 93 -44.19 19.78 -3.33
CA CYS A 93 -44.76 19.87 -4.67
C CYS A 93 -45.41 18.55 -5.18
N GLY A 94 -45.55 17.54 -4.32
CA GLY A 94 -46.18 16.27 -4.66
C GLY A 94 -45.27 15.28 -5.42
N ILE A 95 -43.95 15.50 -5.42
CA ILE A 95 -43.00 14.52 -5.96
C ILE A 95 -42.74 13.45 -4.89
N SER A 96 -43.37 12.28 -5.07
CA SER A 96 -43.17 11.11 -4.22
C SER A 96 -41.71 10.67 -4.17
N PHE A 97 -41.28 10.07 -3.05
CA PHE A 97 -39.93 9.51 -2.88
C PHE A 97 -39.52 8.54 -4.01
N GLY A 98 -40.43 7.68 -4.47
CA GLY A 98 -40.18 6.76 -5.58
C GLY A 98 -39.81 7.44 -6.90
N ARG A 99 -40.31 8.68 -7.15
CA ARG A 99 -39.95 9.46 -8.35
C ARG A 99 -38.55 10.08 -8.25
N ILE A 100 -38.03 10.30 -7.04
CA ILE A 100 -36.64 10.72 -6.80
C ILE A 100 -35.71 9.51 -6.96
N LEU A 101 -36.16 8.33 -6.53
CA LEU A 101 -35.39 7.08 -6.61
C LEU A 101 -35.29 6.50 -8.03
N ALA A 102 -36.35 6.59 -8.84
CA ALA A 102 -36.38 6.05 -10.21
C ALA A 102 -35.20 6.47 -11.11
N PRO A 103 -34.81 7.77 -11.22
CA PRO A 103 -33.64 8.15 -12.01
C PRO A 103 -32.32 7.61 -11.46
N LEU A 104 -32.22 7.38 -10.14
CA LEU A 104 -31.04 6.79 -9.51
C LEU A 104 -30.93 5.29 -9.82
N LEU A 105 -32.04 4.55 -9.82
CA LEU A 105 -32.07 3.14 -10.21
C LEU A 105 -31.77 2.93 -11.70
N LEU A 106 -32.22 3.85 -12.55
CA LEU A 106 -31.84 3.84 -13.96
C LEU A 106 -30.35 4.10 -14.14
N LEU A 107 -29.81 5.09 -13.41
CA LEU A 107 -28.37 5.33 -13.39
C LEU A 107 -27.61 4.11 -12.85
N ALA A 108 -28.11 3.44 -11.81
CA ALA A 108 -27.54 2.19 -11.28
C ALA A 108 -27.50 1.08 -12.33
N THR A 109 -28.52 0.99 -13.18
CA THR A 109 -28.55 0.00 -14.27
C THR A 109 -27.42 0.25 -15.26
N ILE A 110 -27.17 1.51 -15.62
CA ILE A 110 -26.06 1.89 -16.51
C ILE A 110 -24.72 1.60 -15.85
N VAL A 111 -24.54 2.03 -14.59
CA VAL A 111 -23.30 1.83 -13.84
C VAL A 111 -23.01 0.33 -13.61
N ALA A 112 -24.03 -0.46 -13.27
CA ALA A 112 -23.93 -1.91 -13.11
C ALA A 112 -23.59 -2.60 -14.44
N ALA A 113 -24.18 -2.18 -15.56
CA ALA A 113 -23.83 -2.74 -16.88
C ALA A 113 -22.37 -2.47 -17.25
N VAL A 114 -21.88 -1.25 -17.01
CA VAL A 114 -20.47 -0.91 -17.22
C VAL A 114 -19.56 -1.74 -16.29
N ASN A 115 -19.91 -1.86 -15.00
CA ASN A 115 -19.12 -2.64 -14.05
C ASN A 115 -19.10 -4.13 -14.41
N CYS A 116 -20.22 -4.68 -14.87
CA CYS A 116 -20.32 -6.06 -15.33
C CYS A 116 -19.44 -6.30 -16.56
N TRP A 117 -19.43 -5.37 -17.51
CA TRP A 117 -18.53 -5.45 -18.68
C TRP A 117 -17.05 -5.43 -18.25
N ILE A 118 -16.68 -4.59 -17.28
CA ILE A 118 -15.33 -4.57 -16.72
C ILE A 118 -14.97 -5.91 -16.05
N MET A 119 -15.87 -6.45 -15.22
CA MET A 119 -15.69 -7.72 -14.51
C MET A 119 -15.56 -8.95 -15.42
N VAL A 120 -16.35 -8.99 -16.49
CA VAL A 120 -16.44 -10.16 -17.38
C VAL A 120 -15.37 -10.13 -18.47
N GLU A 121 -15.08 -8.95 -19.03
CA GLU A 121 -14.23 -8.84 -20.22
C GLU A 121 -12.90 -8.14 -19.95
N LEU A 122 -12.94 -6.97 -19.29
CA LEU A 122 -11.76 -6.10 -19.19
C LEU A 122 -10.74 -6.65 -18.20
N ILE A 123 -11.18 -7.08 -17.01
CA ILE A 123 -10.29 -7.61 -15.95
C ILE A 123 -9.53 -8.86 -16.42
N PRO A 124 -10.19 -9.92 -16.94
CA PRO A 124 -9.49 -11.11 -17.42
C PRO A 124 -8.39 -10.79 -18.43
N ARG A 125 -8.72 -9.97 -19.44
CA ARG A 125 -7.76 -9.56 -20.48
C ARG A 125 -6.61 -8.75 -19.93
N SER A 126 -6.89 -7.80 -19.04
CA SER A 126 -5.87 -6.92 -18.49
C SER A 126 -4.94 -7.64 -17.53
N ASN A 127 -5.46 -8.55 -16.71
CA ASN A 127 -4.64 -9.35 -15.80
C ASN A 127 -3.77 -10.35 -16.55
N LEU A 128 -4.30 -10.99 -17.61
CA LEU A 128 -3.50 -11.88 -18.47
C LEU A 128 -2.37 -11.10 -19.16
N ALA A 129 -2.70 -9.96 -19.79
CA ALA A 129 -1.72 -9.10 -20.42
C ALA A 129 -0.68 -8.55 -19.42
N PHE A 130 -1.07 -8.29 -18.17
CA PHE A 130 -0.14 -7.88 -17.11
C PHE A 130 0.86 -9.00 -16.80
N ARG A 131 0.38 -10.24 -16.65
CA ARG A 131 1.28 -11.37 -16.37
C ARG A 131 2.21 -11.69 -17.53
N GLU A 132 1.71 -11.69 -18.77
CA GLU A 132 2.55 -11.87 -19.95
C GLU A 132 3.63 -10.79 -20.05
N LEU A 133 3.29 -9.54 -19.72
CA LEU A 133 4.24 -8.44 -19.73
C LEU A 133 5.29 -8.57 -18.62
N VAL A 134 4.89 -8.93 -17.39
CA VAL A 134 5.82 -9.23 -16.30
C VAL A 134 6.78 -10.35 -16.71
N PHE A 135 6.22 -11.44 -17.23
CA PHE A 135 6.98 -12.58 -17.70
C PHE A 135 8.00 -12.21 -18.79
N GLN A 136 7.59 -11.46 -19.82
CA GLN A 136 8.50 -11.00 -20.88
C GLN A 136 9.62 -10.12 -20.32
N VAL A 137 9.31 -9.27 -19.34
CA VAL A 137 10.30 -8.35 -18.77
C VAL A 137 11.31 -9.09 -17.91
N VAL A 138 10.88 -10.04 -17.09
CA VAL A 138 11.77 -10.92 -16.31
C VAL A 138 12.63 -11.78 -17.25
N ALA A 139 12.00 -12.45 -18.23
CA ALA A 139 12.71 -13.33 -19.16
C ALA A 139 13.77 -12.61 -20.01
N ASN A 140 13.51 -11.36 -20.45
CA ASN A 140 14.44 -10.58 -21.26
C ASN A 140 15.58 -9.90 -20.47
N ARG A 141 15.57 -9.97 -19.13
CA ARG A 141 16.48 -9.20 -18.25
C ARG A 141 17.28 -10.03 -17.26
N ALA A 142 17.10 -11.35 -17.22
CA ALA A 142 17.80 -12.25 -16.29
C ALA A 142 19.34 -12.15 -16.33
N GLU A 143 19.95 -11.67 -17.43
CA GLU A 143 21.40 -11.44 -17.52
C GLU A 143 21.89 -10.20 -16.74
N GLY A 144 21.03 -9.19 -16.51
CA GLY A 144 21.38 -7.91 -15.89
C GLY A 144 21.00 -7.75 -14.42
N GLU A 145 20.30 -8.74 -13.84
CA GLU A 145 19.81 -8.71 -12.46
C GLU A 145 20.87 -9.10 -11.42
N ILE A 146 21.93 -9.79 -11.84
CA ILE A 146 22.95 -10.27 -10.92
C ILE A 146 23.81 -9.10 -10.45
N LYS A 147 23.56 -8.67 -9.22
CA LYS A 147 24.40 -7.69 -8.53
C LYS A 147 25.75 -8.33 -8.20
N PRO A 148 26.88 -7.65 -8.49
CA PRO A 148 28.19 -8.17 -8.12
C PRO A 148 28.31 -8.24 -6.59
N ARG A 149 29.00 -9.27 -6.11
CA ARG A 149 29.32 -9.54 -4.70
C ARG A 149 28.09 -9.76 -3.80
N VAL A 150 26.99 -10.21 -4.39
CA VAL A 150 25.77 -10.61 -3.69
C VAL A 150 25.48 -12.07 -4.02
N PHE A 151 25.03 -12.84 -3.03
CA PHE A 151 24.50 -14.18 -3.26
C PHE A 151 23.08 -14.10 -3.77
N HIS A 152 22.84 -14.71 -4.92
CA HIS A 152 21.54 -14.87 -5.54
C HIS A 152 21.08 -16.31 -5.31
N ALA A 153 20.45 -16.55 -4.16
CA ALA A 153 19.94 -17.86 -3.74
C ALA A 153 18.43 -18.04 -4.04
N ASP A 154 17.69 -16.93 -4.14
CA ASP A 154 16.24 -16.93 -4.38
C ASP A 154 15.91 -16.87 -5.88
N ASP A 155 16.85 -16.44 -6.73
CA ASP A 155 16.64 -16.23 -8.16
C ASP A 155 16.62 -17.54 -8.96
N PHE A 156 17.33 -18.57 -8.48
CA PHE A 156 17.48 -19.87 -9.14
C PHE A 156 17.21 -21.02 -8.16
N PRO A 157 16.24 -21.91 -8.42
CA PRO A 157 15.94 -23.03 -7.56
C PRO A 157 17.15 -23.95 -7.42
N ASN A 158 17.49 -24.29 -6.18
CA ASN A 158 18.61 -25.16 -5.84
C ASN A 158 19.97 -24.66 -6.34
N LEU A 159 20.10 -23.41 -6.79
CA LEU A 159 21.37 -22.84 -7.24
C LEU A 159 21.65 -21.54 -6.49
N VAL A 160 22.85 -21.43 -5.94
CA VAL A 160 23.33 -20.21 -5.31
C VAL A 160 24.44 -19.64 -6.15
N LEU A 161 24.17 -18.49 -6.75
CA LEU A 161 25.12 -17.80 -7.63
C LEU A 161 25.77 -16.62 -6.92
N TYR A 162 27.08 -16.51 -7.04
CA TYR A 162 27.88 -15.37 -6.60
C TYR A 162 28.85 -14.98 -7.71
N VAL A 163 28.88 -13.69 -8.05
CA VAL A 163 29.71 -13.15 -9.13
C VAL A 163 30.49 -11.96 -8.60
N GLN A 164 31.82 -11.91 -8.79
CA GLN A 164 32.59 -10.76 -8.31
C GLN A 164 32.41 -9.52 -9.20
N GLU A 165 32.39 -9.71 -10.52
CA GLU A 165 32.31 -8.62 -11.50
C GLU A 165 31.32 -8.94 -12.61
N VAL A 166 30.51 -7.95 -12.95
CA VAL A 166 29.51 -8.04 -14.03
C VAL A 166 29.86 -6.99 -15.07
N SER A 167 29.98 -7.41 -16.33
CA SER A 167 30.33 -6.50 -17.42
C SER A 167 29.16 -5.54 -17.70
N GLN A 168 29.41 -4.23 -17.62
CA GLN A 168 28.40 -3.18 -17.80
C GLN A 168 27.81 -3.07 -19.23
N THR A 169 28.34 -3.86 -20.19
CA THR A 169 27.98 -3.79 -21.61
C THR A 169 27.32 -5.08 -22.14
N GLY A 170 26.87 -5.98 -21.26
CA GLY A 170 26.13 -7.19 -21.64
C GLY A 170 27.01 -8.33 -22.15
N GLY A 171 28.18 -8.54 -21.52
CA GLY A 171 29.20 -9.50 -21.97
C GLY A 171 29.46 -10.66 -21.02
N GLY A 172 28.52 -10.98 -20.13
CA GLY A 172 28.67 -12.03 -19.11
C GLY A 172 29.30 -11.57 -17.79
N TRP A 173 29.58 -12.55 -16.96
CA TRP A 173 30.09 -12.47 -15.59
C TRP A 173 31.55 -12.89 -15.55
N SER A 174 32.31 -12.32 -14.63
CA SER A 174 33.70 -12.70 -14.34
C SER A 174 33.82 -13.17 -12.89
N ASN A 175 34.67 -14.18 -12.67
CA ASN A 175 34.92 -14.80 -11.36
C ASN A 175 33.63 -15.27 -10.69
N VAL A 176 33.07 -16.33 -11.26
CA VAL A 176 31.80 -16.92 -10.89
C VAL A 176 32.02 -18.04 -9.88
N PHE A 177 31.22 -17.99 -8.83
CA PHE A 177 31.02 -19.06 -7.87
C PHE A 177 29.55 -19.48 -7.96
N LEU A 178 29.30 -20.76 -8.24
CA LEU A 178 27.96 -21.31 -8.31
C LEU A 178 27.92 -22.57 -7.43
N ALA A 179 26.97 -22.65 -6.51
CA ALA A 179 26.74 -23.83 -5.70
C ALA A 179 25.38 -24.45 -6.06
N ASP A 180 25.40 -25.71 -6.48
CA ASP A 180 24.18 -26.51 -6.66
C ASP A 180 23.85 -27.20 -5.33
N VAL A 181 22.74 -26.77 -4.75
CA VAL A 181 22.23 -27.12 -3.43
C VAL A 181 21.03 -28.07 -3.54
N GLY A 182 20.90 -28.81 -4.65
CA GLY A 182 19.87 -29.85 -4.80
C GLY A 182 19.86 -30.87 -3.65
N ASP A 183 21.02 -31.10 -3.04
CA ASP A 183 21.15 -31.73 -1.73
C ASP A 183 21.91 -30.78 -0.78
N PRO A 184 21.23 -30.18 0.22
CA PRO A 184 21.82 -29.24 1.18
C PRO A 184 23.07 -29.74 1.88
N ASN A 185 23.18 -31.04 2.12
CA ASN A 185 24.28 -31.61 2.88
C ASN A 185 25.53 -31.86 2.03
N ARG A 186 25.40 -31.86 0.69
CA ARG A 186 26.51 -32.11 -0.24
C ARG A 186 26.40 -31.21 -1.48
N PRO A 187 26.53 -29.87 -1.31
CA PRO A 187 26.42 -28.97 -2.43
C PRO A 187 27.58 -29.16 -3.42
N ASP A 188 27.23 -29.19 -4.70
CA ASP A 188 28.17 -29.22 -5.81
C ASP A 188 28.68 -27.83 -6.10
N ILE A 189 30.00 -27.62 -6.05
CA ILE A 189 30.58 -26.28 -6.15
C ILE A 189 31.27 -26.11 -7.51
N TYR A 190 30.88 -25.08 -8.23
CA TYR A 190 31.46 -24.67 -9.51
C TYR A 190 32.16 -23.33 -9.33
N VAL A 191 33.43 -23.28 -9.72
CA VAL A 191 34.25 -22.05 -9.71
C VAL A 191 34.74 -21.82 -11.13
N ALA A 192 34.35 -20.72 -11.76
CA ALA A 192 34.64 -20.45 -13.17
C ALA A 192 35.13 -19.01 -13.39
N GLU A 193 36.02 -18.81 -14.36
CA GLU A 193 36.50 -17.46 -14.70
C GLU A 193 35.44 -16.62 -15.40
N ARG A 194 34.60 -17.24 -16.24
CA ARG A 194 33.51 -16.56 -16.94
C ARG A 194 32.20 -17.31 -16.81
N GLY A 195 31.10 -16.58 -16.78
CA GLY A 195 29.77 -17.15 -16.88
C GLY A 195 28.79 -16.26 -17.62
N GLN A 196 27.70 -16.82 -18.12
CA GLN A 196 26.59 -16.06 -18.69
C GLN A 196 25.30 -16.87 -18.51
N VAL A 197 24.18 -16.17 -18.31
CA VAL A 197 22.84 -16.78 -18.38
C VAL A 197 22.35 -16.67 -19.80
N MET A 198 21.76 -17.75 -20.31
CA MET A 198 21.08 -17.81 -21.58
C MET A 198 19.62 -18.17 -21.30
N VAL A 199 18.71 -17.26 -21.63
CA VAL A 199 17.27 -17.52 -21.54
C VAL A 199 16.73 -17.77 -22.93
N ASP A 200 16.24 -19.00 -23.17
CA ASP A 200 15.51 -19.34 -24.38
C ASP A 200 14.01 -19.22 -24.10
N ALA A 201 13.42 -18.11 -24.54
CA ALA A 201 12.00 -17.82 -24.36
C ALA A 201 11.07 -18.74 -25.18
N GLU A 202 11.54 -19.31 -26.29
CA GLU A 202 10.76 -20.24 -27.11
C GLU A 202 10.74 -21.65 -26.49
N ARG A 203 11.89 -22.11 -25.99
CA ARG A 203 12.03 -23.42 -25.32
C ARG A 203 11.67 -23.39 -23.84
N ARG A 204 11.50 -22.20 -23.26
CA ARG A 204 11.26 -21.97 -21.82
C ARG A 204 12.32 -22.63 -20.94
N THR A 205 13.58 -22.48 -21.34
CA THR A 205 14.73 -23.02 -20.61
C THR A 205 15.66 -21.89 -20.20
N VAL A 206 16.16 -21.95 -18.97
CA VAL A 206 17.23 -21.08 -18.46
C VAL A 206 18.48 -21.93 -18.34
N GLU A 207 19.54 -21.53 -19.04
CA GLU A 207 20.83 -22.23 -19.00
C GLU A 207 21.91 -21.28 -18.48
N VAL A 208 22.73 -21.74 -17.53
CA VAL A 208 23.92 -21.03 -17.09
C VAL A 208 25.11 -21.65 -17.81
N ALA A 209 25.72 -20.88 -18.71
CA ALA A 209 26.98 -21.23 -19.36
C ALA A 209 28.14 -20.76 -18.49
N LEU A 210 28.97 -21.69 -18.03
CA LEU A 210 30.21 -21.42 -17.32
C LEU A 210 31.39 -21.80 -18.21
N SER A 211 32.40 -20.93 -18.31
CA SER A 211 33.61 -21.18 -19.09
C SER A 211 34.87 -21.08 -18.23
N ARG A 212 35.81 -21.98 -18.50
CA ARG A 212 37.12 -22.14 -17.84
C ARG A 212 36.97 -22.21 -16.31
N GLY A 213 36.52 -23.38 -15.84
CA GLY A 213 36.18 -23.59 -14.44
C GLY A 213 36.51 -24.99 -13.91
N THR A 214 36.20 -25.17 -12.63
CA THR A 214 36.37 -26.43 -11.90
C THR A 214 35.10 -26.76 -11.12
N ARG A 215 34.63 -28.00 -11.25
CA ARG A 215 33.60 -28.60 -10.41
C ARG A 215 34.26 -29.33 -9.25
N HIS A 216 33.72 -29.14 -8.06
CA HIS A 216 34.18 -29.71 -6.81
C HIS A 216 33.01 -30.44 -6.14
N HIS A 217 33.12 -31.76 -6.05
CA HIS A 217 32.13 -32.64 -5.44
C HIS A 217 32.76 -33.36 -4.25
N VAL A 218 32.08 -33.36 -3.10
CA VAL A 218 32.55 -34.09 -1.91
C VAL A 218 31.37 -34.46 -1.02
N ASP A 219 31.39 -35.68 -0.52
CA ASP A 219 30.54 -36.13 0.58
C ASP A 219 31.23 -35.76 1.91
N PRO A 220 30.66 -34.88 2.76
CA PRO A 220 31.29 -34.48 4.01
C PRO A 220 31.55 -35.65 4.98
N ALA A 221 30.81 -36.76 4.85
CA ALA A 221 31.06 -37.97 5.64
C ALA A 221 32.29 -38.76 5.16
N ARG A 222 32.67 -38.60 3.88
CA ARG A 222 33.82 -39.24 3.23
C ARG A 222 34.65 -38.20 2.47
N PRO A 223 35.29 -37.27 3.20
CA PRO A 223 36.06 -36.19 2.58
C PRO A 223 37.31 -36.67 1.81
N GLU A 224 37.72 -37.92 2.02
CA GLU A 224 38.80 -38.57 1.29
C GLU A 224 38.43 -38.84 -0.19
N GLU A 225 37.14 -38.94 -0.50
CA GLU A 225 36.61 -39.12 -1.86
C GLU A 225 36.29 -37.75 -2.50
N TYR A 226 37.24 -36.82 -2.44
CA TYR A 226 37.07 -35.50 -3.05
C TYR A 226 37.25 -35.57 -4.57
N GLU A 227 36.21 -35.27 -5.33
CA GLU A 227 36.24 -35.25 -6.79
C GLU A 227 36.39 -33.82 -7.32
N ARG A 228 37.44 -33.59 -8.11
CA ARG A 228 37.68 -32.33 -8.81
C ARG A 228 37.70 -32.58 -10.32
N HIS A 229 36.84 -31.86 -11.05
CA HIS A 229 36.76 -31.96 -12.51
C HIS A 229 36.92 -30.58 -13.15
N ALA A 230 37.96 -30.39 -13.96
CA ALA A 230 38.15 -29.15 -14.73
C ALA A 230 37.34 -29.18 -16.04
N PHE A 231 36.77 -28.05 -16.44
CA PHE A 231 36.00 -27.92 -17.67
C PHE A 231 36.32 -26.61 -18.41
N GLU A 232 36.29 -26.66 -19.74
CA GLU A 232 36.45 -25.47 -20.60
C GLU A 232 35.10 -24.77 -20.80
N ASP A 233 34.03 -25.51 -21.09
CA ASP A 233 32.66 -25.01 -21.18
C ASP A 233 31.70 -26.00 -20.51
N LEU A 234 30.79 -25.49 -19.69
CA LEU A 234 29.76 -26.26 -19.00
C LEU A 234 28.43 -25.51 -19.09
N LEU A 235 27.40 -26.19 -19.57
CA LEU A 235 26.03 -25.70 -19.57
C LEU A 235 25.27 -26.38 -18.43
N ILE A 236 24.81 -25.57 -17.48
CA ILE A 236 23.96 -26.03 -16.37
C ILE A 236 22.54 -25.62 -16.72
N GLN A 237 21.68 -26.61 -16.95
CA GLN A 237 20.25 -26.36 -17.11
C GLN A 237 19.66 -26.09 -15.73
N VAL A 238 19.13 -24.88 -15.54
CA VAL A 238 18.39 -24.53 -14.34
C VAL A 238 16.97 -25.00 -14.52
N ASP A 239 16.36 -25.54 -13.46
CA ASP A 239 14.94 -25.85 -13.49
C ASP A 239 14.17 -24.54 -13.78
N ALA A 240 13.62 -24.48 -14.98
CA ALA A 240 12.91 -23.32 -15.44
C ALA A 240 11.60 -23.16 -14.67
N SER A 241 11.13 -24.12 -13.86
CA SER A 241 9.83 -24.07 -13.19
C SER A 241 9.60 -22.84 -12.29
N SER A 242 10.66 -22.22 -11.74
CA SER A 242 10.58 -20.96 -10.99
C SER A 242 10.41 -19.72 -11.86
N THR A 243 11.03 -19.71 -13.04
CA THR A 243 11.00 -18.59 -14.01
C THR A 243 9.91 -18.79 -15.08
N PHE A 244 9.54 -20.05 -15.33
CA PHE A 244 8.65 -20.60 -16.35
C PHE A 244 7.89 -21.82 -15.77
N PRO A 245 6.79 -21.63 -15.03
CA PRO A 245 6.00 -22.73 -14.48
C PRO A 245 5.62 -23.75 -15.56
N ALA A 246 5.77 -25.04 -15.25
CA ALA A 246 5.36 -26.11 -16.15
C ALA A 246 3.84 -26.01 -16.42
N GLY A 247 3.48 -25.67 -17.67
CA GLY A 247 2.09 -25.37 -18.07
C GLY A 247 1.89 -23.95 -18.64
N GLY A 248 2.90 -23.08 -18.60
CA GLY A 248 2.79 -21.67 -18.98
C GLY A 248 2.44 -20.78 -17.79
N VAL A 249 2.03 -19.53 -18.06
CA VAL A 249 1.53 -18.64 -17.01
C VAL A 249 0.29 -19.28 -16.40
N GLN A 250 0.40 -19.81 -15.19
CA GLN A 250 -0.74 -20.40 -14.48
C GLN A 250 -1.77 -19.30 -14.24
N GLU A 251 -2.89 -19.36 -14.98
CA GLU A 251 -3.96 -18.37 -14.88
C GLU A 251 -4.58 -18.42 -13.49
N GLY A 252 -4.56 -17.29 -12.79
CA GLY A 252 -5.36 -17.15 -11.56
C GLY A 252 -6.86 -17.15 -11.90
N TYR A 253 -7.72 -17.50 -10.94
CA TYR A 253 -9.19 -17.46 -11.15
C TYR A 253 -9.70 -16.08 -11.59
N ALA A 254 -8.98 -15.00 -11.25
CA ALA A 254 -9.29 -13.64 -11.69
C ALA A 254 -9.05 -13.40 -13.20
N GLU A 255 -8.16 -14.16 -13.82
CA GLU A 255 -7.78 -14.08 -15.25
C GLU A 255 -8.66 -14.97 -16.13
N MET A 256 -9.33 -15.95 -15.54
CA MET A 256 -10.15 -16.88 -16.28
C MET A 256 -11.45 -16.24 -16.78
N THR A 257 -11.78 -16.57 -18.02
CA THR A 257 -13.09 -16.29 -18.63
C THR A 257 -14.17 -17.19 -18.02
N ILE A 258 -15.44 -16.83 -18.23
CA ILE A 258 -16.59 -17.62 -17.72
C ILE A 258 -16.55 -19.09 -18.19
N PRO A 259 -16.27 -19.41 -19.47
CA PRO A 259 -16.12 -20.80 -19.91
C PRO A 259 -14.99 -21.54 -19.17
N GLN A 260 -13.81 -20.94 -19.07
CA GLN A 260 -12.65 -21.53 -18.36
C GLN A 260 -12.96 -21.79 -16.88
N LEU A 261 -13.66 -20.87 -16.20
CA LEU A 261 -14.07 -21.07 -14.80
C LEU A 261 -15.02 -22.26 -14.63
N ARG A 262 -15.92 -22.49 -15.59
CA ARG A 262 -16.86 -23.63 -15.55
C ARG A 262 -16.15 -24.94 -15.83
N GLU A 263 -15.25 -24.95 -16.81
CA GLU A 263 -14.41 -26.10 -17.11
C GLU A 263 -13.57 -26.49 -15.90
N ARG A 264 -12.89 -25.51 -15.28
CA ARG A 264 -12.09 -25.73 -14.08
C ARG A 264 -12.92 -26.22 -12.88
N ALA A 265 -14.15 -25.71 -12.71
CA ALA A 265 -15.07 -26.23 -11.71
C ALA A 265 -15.40 -27.71 -11.94
N SER A 266 -15.70 -28.08 -13.20
CA SER A 266 -16.04 -29.46 -13.55
C SER A 266 -14.86 -30.43 -13.42
N GLU A 267 -13.64 -29.98 -13.72
CA GLU A 267 -12.41 -30.75 -13.48
C GLU A 267 -12.21 -31.01 -11.98
N MET A 268 -12.34 -29.97 -11.15
CA MET A 268 -12.20 -30.11 -9.70
C MET A 268 -13.24 -31.06 -9.11
N GLU A 269 -14.49 -31.00 -9.60
CA GLU A 269 -15.54 -31.95 -9.21
C GLU A 269 -15.21 -33.38 -9.63
N ALA A 270 -14.67 -33.57 -10.84
CA ALA A 270 -14.23 -34.88 -11.32
C ALA A 270 -13.08 -35.47 -10.49
N ASP A 271 -12.18 -34.61 -9.99
CA ASP A 271 -11.07 -34.98 -9.11
C ASP A 271 -11.48 -35.16 -7.64
N GLY A 272 -12.77 -34.99 -7.31
CA GLY A 272 -13.30 -35.09 -5.95
C GLY A 272 -12.91 -33.91 -5.04
N LEU A 273 -12.43 -32.81 -5.61
CA LEU A 273 -12.10 -31.56 -4.93
C LEU A 273 -13.31 -30.63 -4.89
N SER A 274 -13.37 -29.74 -3.89
CA SER A 274 -14.44 -28.74 -3.79
C SER A 274 -14.24 -27.59 -4.78
N PRO A 275 -15.15 -27.34 -5.74
CA PRO A 275 -15.03 -26.32 -6.78
C PRO A 275 -15.41 -24.89 -6.31
N HIS A 276 -15.34 -24.62 -5.00
CA HIS A 276 -15.84 -23.38 -4.40
C HIS A 276 -15.21 -22.12 -5.02
N TRP A 277 -13.90 -22.09 -5.25
CA TRP A 277 -13.20 -20.94 -5.85
C TRP A 277 -13.73 -20.58 -7.25
N PRO A 278 -13.69 -21.47 -8.27
CA PRO A 278 -14.17 -21.12 -9.59
C PRO A 278 -15.65 -20.69 -9.61
N ILE A 279 -16.51 -21.34 -8.82
CA ILE A 279 -17.93 -20.96 -8.69
C ILE A 279 -18.08 -19.57 -8.07
N MET A 280 -17.31 -19.27 -7.02
CA MET A 280 -17.33 -17.97 -6.36
C MET A 280 -16.89 -16.84 -7.30
N TYR A 281 -15.80 -17.03 -8.05
CA TYR A 281 -15.35 -16.05 -9.04
C TYR A 281 -16.38 -15.84 -10.15
N LEU A 282 -17.05 -16.91 -10.59
CA LEU A 282 -18.15 -16.82 -11.56
C LEU A 282 -19.29 -15.94 -11.02
N HIS A 283 -19.77 -16.20 -9.80
CA HIS A 283 -20.86 -15.45 -9.20
C HIS A 283 -20.46 -14.00 -8.85
N GLN A 284 -19.20 -13.77 -8.46
CA GLN A 284 -18.67 -12.45 -8.14
C GLN A 284 -18.75 -11.47 -9.30
N LYS A 285 -18.52 -11.95 -10.55
CA LYS A 285 -18.62 -11.13 -11.77
C LYS A 285 -20.00 -10.48 -11.95
N PHE A 286 -21.05 -11.06 -11.34
CA PHE A 286 -22.42 -10.53 -11.39
C PHE A 286 -22.90 -9.93 -10.06
N SER A 287 -22.47 -10.48 -8.92
CA SER A 287 -22.91 -9.98 -7.61
C SER A 287 -22.37 -8.57 -7.32
N ILE A 288 -21.11 -8.27 -7.66
CA ILE A 288 -20.53 -6.94 -7.45
C ILE A 288 -21.28 -5.85 -8.25
N PRO A 289 -21.57 -6.02 -9.56
CA PRO A 289 -22.45 -5.10 -10.29
C PRO A 289 -23.84 -4.89 -9.66
N VAL A 290 -24.46 -5.96 -9.14
CA VAL A 290 -25.77 -5.86 -8.48
C VAL A 290 -25.71 -5.01 -7.20
N ALA A 291 -24.55 -4.92 -6.54
CA ALA A 291 -24.36 -4.05 -5.38
C ALA A 291 -24.65 -2.57 -5.68
N CYS A 292 -24.52 -2.11 -6.93
CA CYS A 292 -24.89 -0.75 -7.32
C CYS A 292 -26.36 -0.43 -7.01
N PHE A 293 -27.28 -1.40 -7.14
CA PHE A 293 -28.70 -1.21 -6.79
C PHE A 293 -28.89 -1.14 -5.29
N VAL A 294 -28.24 -2.03 -4.54
CA VAL A 294 -28.26 -2.06 -3.08
C VAL A 294 -27.74 -0.74 -2.51
N PHE A 295 -26.67 -0.22 -3.07
CA PHE A 295 -26.08 1.05 -2.69
C PHE A 295 -26.95 2.26 -3.04
N VAL A 296 -27.75 2.23 -4.10
CA VAL A 296 -28.77 3.27 -4.33
C VAL A 296 -29.84 3.25 -3.25
N LEU A 297 -30.31 2.06 -2.84
CA LEU A 297 -31.34 1.94 -1.80
C LEU A 297 -30.82 2.44 -0.45
N LEU A 298 -29.63 2.00 -0.05
CA LEU A 298 -28.98 2.48 1.18
C LEU A 298 -28.64 3.97 1.10
N GLY A 299 -28.11 4.42 -0.04
CA GLY A 299 -27.82 5.81 -0.32
C GLY A 299 -29.06 6.71 -0.21
N ALA A 300 -30.21 6.24 -0.69
CA ALA A 300 -31.48 6.94 -0.57
C ALA A 300 -32.04 6.93 0.86
N ALA A 301 -31.90 5.81 1.57
CA ALA A 301 -32.32 5.69 2.96
C ALA A 301 -31.57 6.67 3.88
N PHE A 302 -30.24 6.73 3.75
CA PHE A 302 -29.36 7.50 4.62
C PHE A 302 -29.08 8.94 4.13
N GLY A 303 -28.98 9.15 2.82
CA GLY A 303 -28.63 10.45 2.23
C GLY A 303 -29.68 11.53 2.48
N ILE A 304 -30.95 11.15 2.63
CA ILE A 304 -32.04 12.10 2.92
C ILE A 304 -32.20 12.25 4.45
N SER A 305 -31.13 12.36 5.24
CA SER A 305 -31.28 12.54 6.71
C SER A 305 -31.46 14.01 7.10
N ASN A 306 -32.14 14.27 8.23
CA ASN A 306 -32.43 15.61 8.77
C ASN A 306 -31.22 16.29 9.44
N ARG A 307 -30.00 15.81 9.21
CA ARG A 307 -28.80 16.31 9.90
C ARG A 307 -28.30 17.60 9.23
N LYS A 308 -28.01 18.63 10.05
CA LYS A 308 -27.52 19.96 9.64
C LYS A 308 -26.18 19.91 8.90
N ASP A 309 -25.41 18.82 9.02
CA ASP A 309 -24.08 18.61 8.39
C ASP A 309 -24.11 17.65 7.18
N GLY A 310 -25.16 17.75 6.35
CA GLY A 310 -25.60 16.70 5.41
C GLY A 310 -24.58 16.17 4.38
N ARG A 311 -23.49 16.87 4.08
CA ARG A 311 -22.47 16.39 3.11
C ARG A 311 -21.42 15.48 3.73
N LEU A 312 -21.00 15.77 4.97
CA LEU A 312 -19.91 15.03 5.62
C LEU A 312 -20.38 13.76 6.31
N ALA A 313 -21.52 13.85 6.99
CA ALA A 313 -22.15 12.68 7.58
C ALA A 313 -22.40 11.60 6.52
N SER A 314 -22.69 12.02 5.28
CA SER A 314 -22.88 11.15 4.11
C SER A 314 -21.58 10.46 3.66
N PHE A 315 -20.41 11.11 3.78
CA PHE A 315 -19.12 10.48 3.45
C PHE A 315 -18.73 9.41 4.47
N ALA A 316 -18.74 9.75 5.76
CA ALA A 316 -18.41 8.80 6.83
C ALA A 316 -19.39 7.61 6.85
N LEU A 317 -20.68 7.86 6.65
CA LEU A 317 -21.68 6.81 6.53
C LEU A 317 -21.46 5.94 5.29
N GLY A 318 -21.06 6.52 4.16
CA GLY A 318 -20.72 5.78 2.94
C GLY A 318 -19.60 4.78 3.19
N ILE A 319 -18.51 5.22 3.83
CA ILE A 319 -17.38 4.34 4.19
C ILE A 319 -17.83 3.24 5.15
N GLY A 320 -18.64 3.55 6.16
CA GLY A 320 -19.18 2.55 7.08
C GLY A 320 -20.05 1.50 6.38
N VAL A 321 -20.86 1.92 5.39
CA VAL A 321 -21.67 1.00 4.58
C VAL A 321 -20.80 0.13 3.67
N ILE A 322 -19.77 0.70 3.05
CA ILE A 322 -18.79 -0.06 2.24
C ILE A 322 -18.11 -1.11 3.11
N PHE A 323 -17.58 -0.72 4.27
CA PHE A 323 -16.93 -1.64 5.20
C PHE A 323 -17.87 -2.76 5.64
N ALA A 324 -19.12 -2.44 5.98
CA ALA A 324 -20.13 -3.45 6.32
C ALA A 324 -20.42 -4.42 5.15
N TYR A 325 -20.44 -3.91 3.91
CA TYR A 325 -20.61 -4.76 2.71
C TYR A 325 -19.48 -5.78 2.59
N TYR A 326 -18.22 -5.34 2.73
CA TYR A 326 -17.07 -6.23 2.63
C TYR A 326 -17.01 -7.24 3.78
N ILE A 327 -17.30 -6.83 5.02
CA ILE A 327 -17.36 -7.77 6.15
C ILE A 327 -18.37 -8.89 5.87
N VAL A 328 -19.57 -8.57 5.40
CA VAL A 328 -20.58 -9.60 5.08
C VAL A 328 -20.12 -10.49 3.92
N MET A 329 -19.44 -9.92 2.92
CA MET A 329 -18.94 -10.66 1.76
C MET A 329 -17.90 -11.70 2.18
N TYR A 330 -16.90 -11.28 2.93
CA TYR A 330 -15.83 -12.15 3.39
C TYR A 330 -16.29 -13.15 4.43
N THR A 331 -17.23 -12.78 5.30
CA THR A 331 -17.87 -13.75 6.21
C THR A 331 -18.62 -14.82 5.43
N GLY A 332 -19.30 -14.45 4.34
CA GLY A 332 -19.97 -15.42 3.47
C GLY A 332 -18.99 -16.35 2.78
N GLU A 333 -17.88 -15.80 2.28
CA GLU A 333 -16.78 -16.56 1.69
C GLU A 333 -16.15 -17.56 2.66
N ALA A 334 -15.86 -17.13 3.88
CA ALA A 334 -15.39 -17.99 4.97
C ALA A 334 -16.32 -19.16 5.25
N MET A 335 -17.63 -18.90 5.30
CA MET A 335 -18.63 -19.94 5.52
C MET A 335 -18.73 -20.92 4.35
N ALA A 336 -18.46 -20.48 3.11
CA ALA A 336 -18.39 -21.36 1.96
C ALA A 336 -17.13 -22.24 1.96
N MET A 337 -15.97 -21.68 2.34
CA MET A 337 -14.74 -22.45 2.51
C MET A 337 -14.91 -23.54 3.57
N GLY A 338 -15.54 -23.21 4.71
CA GLY A 338 -15.86 -24.17 5.76
C GLY A 338 -17.00 -25.15 5.45
N GLN A 339 -17.45 -25.24 4.18
CA GLN A 339 -18.58 -26.05 3.71
C GLN A 339 -19.90 -25.85 4.47
N ARG A 340 -20.03 -24.74 5.21
CA ARG A 340 -21.26 -24.39 5.95
C ARG A 340 -22.30 -23.73 5.04
N MET A 341 -21.88 -23.21 3.90
CA MET A 341 -22.72 -22.49 2.96
C MET A 341 -22.31 -22.80 1.52
N SER A 342 -23.27 -22.77 0.60
CA SER A 342 -22.98 -22.97 -0.82
C SER A 342 -22.16 -21.78 -1.37
N PRO A 343 -21.14 -22.01 -2.22
CA PRO A 343 -20.27 -20.95 -2.76
C PRO A 343 -21.03 -19.86 -3.55
N GLU A 344 -22.17 -20.22 -4.17
CA GLU A 344 -23.05 -19.28 -4.87
C GLU A 344 -23.68 -18.30 -3.89
N LEU A 345 -24.27 -18.81 -2.80
CA LEU A 345 -24.95 -17.98 -1.80
C LEU A 345 -23.97 -17.05 -1.07
N ALA A 346 -22.73 -17.48 -0.85
CA ALA A 346 -21.67 -16.67 -0.26
C ALA A 346 -21.47 -15.33 -0.97
N ARG A 347 -21.34 -15.36 -2.30
CA ARG A 347 -21.08 -14.14 -3.09
C ARG A 347 -22.31 -13.24 -3.23
N TRP A 348 -23.51 -13.77 -3.01
CA TRP A 348 -24.77 -13.01 -3.07
C TRP A 348 -25.25 -12.53 -1.70
N LEU A 349 -24.73 -13.09 -0.61
CA LEU A 349 -25.12 -12.77 0.76
C LEU A 349 -25.10 -11.27 1.08
N PRO A 350 -24.07 -10.47 0.72
CA PRO A 350 -24.06 -9.04 1.00
C PRO A 350 -25.22 -8.32 0.35
N ASN A 351 -25.50 -8.64 -0.91
CA ASN A 351 -26.59 -8.03 -1.66
C ASN A 351 -27.96 -8.39 -1.07
N MET A 352 -28.13 -9.62 -0.59
CA MET A 352 -29.37 -10.04 0.06
C MET A 352 -29.55 -9.32 1.39
N VAL A 353 -28.56 -9.37 2.29
CA VAL A 353 -28.65 -8.76 3.62
C VAL A 353 -28.80 -7.25 3.54
N LEU A 354 -27.90 -6.58 2.82
CA LEU A 354 -27.92 -5.12 2.72
C LEU A 354 -29.01 -4.61 1.79
N GLY A 355 -29.37 -5.36 0.74
CA GLY A 355 -30.48 -5.04 -0.15
C GLY A 355 -31.82 -5.08 0.58
N THR A 356 -32.09 -6.15 1.34
CA THR A 356 -33.30 -6.24 2.18
C THR A 356 -33.35 -5.14 3.23
N ALA A 357 -32.24 -4.86 3.92
CA ALA A 357 -32.15 -3.72 4.84
C ALA A 357 -32.45 -2.39 4.13
N GLY A 358 -31.89 -2.16 2.94
CA GLY A 358 -32.16 -0.97 2.13
C GLY A 358 -33.64 -0.83 1.74
N ILE A 359 -34.27 -1.92 1.28
CA ILE A 359 -35.70 -1.95 0.95
C ILE A 359 -36.55 -1.64 2.19
N LEU A 360 -36.28 -2.30 3.32
CA LEU A 360 -37.01 -2.10 4.58
C LEU A 360 -36.88 -0.66 5.08
N LEU A 361 -35.67 -0.09 5.02
CA LEU A 361 -35.43 1.30 5.41
C LEU A 361 -36.18 2.30 4.53
N VAL A 362 -36.16 2.08 3.21
CA VAL A 362 -36.93 2.90 2.26
C VAL A 362 -38.44 2.75 2.51
N TRP A 363 -38.93 1.53 2.68
CA TRP A 363 -40.34 1.24 2.95
C TRP A 363 -40.83 1.90 4.23
N TRP A 364 -40.12 1.69 5.34
CA TRP A 364 -40.40 2.31 6.65
C TRP A 364 -40.49 3.84 6.55
N ARG A 365 -39.62 4.43 5.73
CA ARG A 365 -39.56 5.87 5.51
C ARG A 365 -40.74 6.39 4.68
N THR A 366 -41.09 5.69 3.60
CA THR A 366 -42.27 6.04 2.79
C THR A 366 -43.56 5.95 3.59
N GLY A 367 -43.72 4.94 4.45
CA GLY A 367 -44.90 4.76 5.30
C GLY A 367 -45.12 5.88 6.34
N ARG A 368 -44.08 6.62 6.74
CA ARG A 368 -44.21 7.81 7.61
C ARG A 368 -44.61 9.08 6.86
N THR A 369 -44.36 9.15 5.56
CA THR A 369 -44.58 10.36 4.75
C THR A 369 -45.99 10.39 4.14
N ASP A 370 -46.60 9.21 3.91
CA ASP A 370 -47.94 9.06 3.31
C ASP A 370 -49.10 8.94 4.31
N ARG A 371 -48.86 9.06 5.62
CA ARG A 371 -49.97 9.25 6.59
C ARG A 371 -50.52 10.67 6.45
N ARG A 372 -51.42 10.86 5.46
CA ARG A 372 -52.41 11.94 5.50
C ARG A 372 -53.13 11.81 6.84
N LEU A 373 -52.93 12.74 7.77
CA LEU A 373 -53.71 12.84 9.00
C LEU A 373 -55.20 12.99 8.62
N PRO A 374 -56.06 11.96 8.75
CA PRO A 374 -57.47 12.06 8.39
C PRO A 374 -58.29 12.73 9.50
N GLY A 375 -57.68 13.59 10.31
CA GLY A 375 -58.30 14.17 11.50
C GLY A 375 -57.97 15.65 11.76
N ALA A 376 -56.89 16.19 11.17
CA ALA A 376 -56.51 17.59 11.39
C ALA A 376 -57.45 18.59 10.67
N ALA A 377 -58.11 18.16 9.59
CA ALA A 377 -59.13 18.97 8.91
C ALA A 377 -60.49 18.97 9.64
N LEU A 378 -60.75 18.00 10.53
CA LEU A 378 -61.96 17.94 11.33
C LEU A 378 -61.81 18.73 12.65
N ALA A 379 -60.62 18.69 13.27
CA ALA A 379 -60.31 19.47 14.47
C ALA A 379 -60.24 20.99 14.21
N ALA A 380 -59.85 21.41 13.00
CA ALA A 380 -59.84 22.83 12.62
C ALA A 380 -61.24 23.42 12.36
N ARG A 381 -62.30 22.59 12.30
CA ARG A 381 -63.70 23.03 12.12
C ARG A 381 -64.51 23.12 13.42
N LEU A 382 -63.96 22.69 14.55
CA LEU A 382 -64.68 22.61 15.84
C LEU A 382 -64.12 23.55 16.92
N LEU A 383 -63.05 24.31 16.65
CA LEU A 383 -62.52 25.29 17.59
C LEU A 383 -63.07 26.70 17.29
N PRO A 384 -63.85 27.31 18.18
CA PRO A 384 -64.30 28.68 18.01
C PRO A 384 -63.09 29.62 18.06
N ARG A 385 -62.89 30.40 17.00
CA ARG A 385 -61.94 31.52 16.97
C ARG A 385 -62.36 32.55 18.03
N ARG A 386 -61.70 32.55 19.19
CA ARG A 386 -61.68 33.71 20.09
C ARG A 386 -60.77 34.76 19.48
N VAL A 387 -61.39 35.84 18.99
CA VAL A 387 -60.71 37.11 18.72
C VAL A 387 -60.43 37.76 20.09
N PRO A 388 -59.17 38.05 20.46
CA PRO A 388 -58.91 38.90 21.62
C PRO A 388 -59.33 40.32 21.26
N GLY A 389 -60.31 40.83 21.99
CA GLY A 389 -60.84 42.17 21.83
C GLY A 389 -59.80 43.26 22.08
N ALA A 390 -59.93 44.32 21.30
CA ALA A 390 -59.41 45.64 21.61
C ALA A 390 -59.94 46.08 22.98
N GLY A 391 -59.05 46.20 23.95
CA GLY A 391 -59.31 46.78 25.27
C GLY A 391 -58.33 47.92 25.49
N ALA A 392 -58.85 49.13 25.47
CA ALA A 392 -58.16 50.36 25.82
C ALA A 392 -57.60 50.28 27.25
N GLY A 393 -56.36 50.74 27.42
CA GLY A 393 -55.69 50.83 28.72
C GLY A 393 -54.64 51.93 28.71
N ALA A 394 -55.08 53.09 29.18
CA ALA A 394 -54.36 54.22 29.77
C ALA A 394 -52.86 54.44 29.49
N VAL A 395 -52.62 55.63 28.94
CA VAL A 395 -51.36 56.38 28.91
C VAL A 395 -50.89 56.69 30.34
N ASP A 396 -49.60 56.45 30.62
CA ASP A 396 -48.89 57.10 31.73
C ASP A 396 -47.46 57.49 31.29
N GLY A 397 -47.21 58.81 31.29
CA GLY A 397 -46.03 59.49 31.84
C GLY A 397 -44.62 59.24 31.25
N PRO A 398 -43.88 60.30 30.84
CA PRO A 398 -42.52 60.18 30.33
C PRO A 398 -41.51 59.98 31.48
N LYS A 399 -40.63 58.97 31.38
CA LYS A 399 -39.43 58.86 32.21
C LYS A 399 -38.22 59.47 31.50
N ALA A 400 -37.52 60.30 32.27
CA ALA A 400 -36.38 61.16 31.94
C ALA A 400 -35.20 60.49 31.21
N PRO A 401 -34.34 61.26 30.53
CA PRO A 401 -33.21 60.74 29.77
C PRO A 401 -32.07 60.32 30.72
N GLY A 402 -31.88 59.01 30.86
CA GLY A 402 -30.69 58.44 31.47
C GLY A 402 -29.51 58.52 30.50
N ASN A 403 -28.65 59.50 30.76
CA ASN A 403 -27.22 59.59 30.43
C ASN A 403 -26.69 58.54 29.42
N ARG A 404 -26.79 58.85 28.11
CA ARG A 404 -25.99 58.16 27.09
C ARG A 404 -24.57 58.66 27.19
N GLY A 405 -23.75 57.98 27.98
CA GLY A 405 -22.32 58.03 27.79
C GLY A 405 -22.03 57.56 26.37
N GLU A 406 -21.49 58.46 25.56
CA GLU A 406 -20.90 58.12 24.27
C GLU A 406 -19.78 57.09 24.52
N ALA A 407 -20.10 55.82 24.33
CA ALA A 407 -19.08 54.79 24.22
C ALA A 407 -18.43 54.97 22.84
N LEU A 408 -17.50 55.92 22.78
CA LEU A 408 -16.47 55.96 21.75
C LEU A 408 -15.72 54.62 21.83
N VAL A 409 -16.10 53.68 20.98
CA VAL A 409 -15.33 52.45 20.75
C VAL A 409 -14.08 52.87 19.97
N THR A 410 -13.07 53.31 20.71
CA THR A 410 -11.71 53.43 20.19
C THR A 410 -11.16 52.02 19.99
N VAL A 411 -11.13 51.58 18.74
CA VAL A 411 -10.39 50.38 18.34
C VAL A 411 -8.91 50.65 18.62
N PRO A 412 -8.22 49.89 19.48
CA PRO A 412 -6.80 50.06 19.66
C PRO A 412 -6.08 49.61 18.39
N ARG A 413 -5.36 50.55 17.77
CA ARG A 413 -4.30 50.23 16.80
C ARG A 413 -3.10 49.69 17.56
N GLY A 414 -2.68 48.49 17.19
CA GLY A 414 -1.30 48.03 17.30
C GLY A 414 -0.82 47.62 18.69
N SER A 415 -0.93 46.33 19.00
CA SER A 415 0.25 45.62 19.48
C SER A 415 0.36 44.29 18.72
N ALA A 416 1.51 44.09 18.10
CA ALA A 416 1.92 42.82 17.56
C ALA A 416 2.27 41.90 18.73
N THR A 417 1.25 41.31 19.36
CA THR A 417 1.44 40.11 20.15
C THR A 417 1.19 38.91 19.24
N ILE A 418 2.15 38.00 19.21
CA ILE A 418 2.07 36.68 18.57
C ILE A 418 1.12 35.83 19.45
N GLY A 419 -0.15 36.22 19.51
CA GLY A 419 -1.20 35.54 20.26
C GLY A 419 -2.28 35.05 19.29
N PHE A 420 -2.78 33.84 19.50
CA PHE A 420 -3.91 33.31 18.74
C PHE A 420 -5.14 34.19 18.96
N ASN A 421 -5.60 34.85 17.90
CA ASN A 421 -6.82 35.66 17.94
C ASN A 421 -8.07 34.78 17.84
N ILE A 422 -9.24 35.37 18.11
CA ILE A 422 -10.55 34.70 17.95
C ILE A 422 -10.71 34.12 16.54
N LEU A 423 -10.24 34.84 15.52
CA LEU A 423 -10.28 34.39 14.13
C LEU A 423 -9.40 33.16 13.90
N ASP A 424 -8.22 33.13 14.52
CA ASP A 424 -7.26 32.02 14.38
C ASP A 424 -7.85 30.77 15.04
N TRP A 425 -8.49 30.90 16.20
CA TRP A 425 -9.22 29.82 16.86
C TRP A 425 -10.44 29.35 16.07
N TYR A 426 -11.16 30.27 15.42
CA TYR A 426 -12.29 29.92 14.55
C TYR A 426 -11.84 29.08 13.35
N VAL A 427 -10.81 29.55 12.63
CA VAL A 427 -10.23 28.83 11.48
C VAL A 427 -9.61 27.51 11.92
N THR A 428 -8.92 27.49 13.07
CA THR A 428 -8.33 26.28 13.65
C THR A 428 -9.39 25.25 14.03
N GLY A 429 -10.43 25.65 14.77
CA GLY A 429 -11.50 24.73 15.18
C GLY A 429 -12.26 24.17 13.98
N MET A 430 -12.42 24.97 12.94
CA MET A 430 -12.95 24.49 11.65
C MET A 430 -11.99 23.49 11.01
N TYR A 431 -10.71 23.82 10.85
CA TYR A 431 -9.69 22.94 10.27
C TYR A 431 -9.55 21.61 11.01
N LEU A 432 -9.43 21.59 12.34
CA LEU A 432 -9.31 20.37 13.14
C LEU A 432 -10.50 19.43 12.96
N ARG A 433 -11.73 19.98 12.86
CA ARG A 433 -12.93 19.18 12.54
C ARG A 433 -12.82 18.52 11.17
N TRP A 434 -12.35 19.26 10.16
CA TRP A 434 -12.18 18.73 8.80
C TRP A 434 -11.03 17.72 8.71
N VAL A 435 -9.91 17.96 9.39
CA VAL A 435 -8.79 17.00 9.47
C VAL A 435 -9.25 15.72 10.11
N GLY A 436 -9.90 15.77 11.28
CA GLY A 436 -10.36 14.57 11.98
C GLY A 436 -11.30 13.73 11.13
N LEU A 437 -12.22 14.37 10.39
CA LEU A 437 -13.15 13.65 9.53
C LEU A 437 -12.49 13.08 8.28
N ALA A 438 -11.62 13.85 7.61
CA ALA A 438 -10.87 13.37 6.45
C ALA A 438 -9.94 12.21 6.85
N PHE A 439 -9.28 12.32 8.00
CA PHE A 439 -8.41 11.30 8.57
C PHE A 439 -9.15 10.00 8.85
N VAL A 440 -10.28 10.04 9.59
CA VAL A 440 -11.07 8.82 9.88
C VAL A 440 -11.56 8.16 8.60
N GLY A 441 -12.02 8.95 7.62
CA GLY A 441 -12.50 8.39 6.37
C GLY A 441 -11.39 7.75 5.54
N LEU A 442 -10.26 8.45 5.35
CA LEU A 442 -9.12 7.91 4.62
C LEU A 442 -8.51 6.70 5.33
N LEU A 443 -8.40 6.72 6.67
CA LEU A 443 -7.94 5.59 7.47
C LEU A 443 -8.87 4.38 7.31
N GLY A 444 -10.19 4.60 7.26
CA GLY A 444 -11.16 3.55 6.98
C GLY A 444 -10.96 2.88 5.62
N ILE A 445 -10.52 3.63 4.61
CA ILE A 445 -10.20 3.07 3.29
C ILE A 445 -8.99 2.14 3.36
N PHE A 446 -7.91 2.54 4.04
CA PHE A 446 -6.75 1.68 4.26
C PHE A 446 -7.13 0.38 4.98
N TYR A 447 -7.93 0.47 6.05
CA TYR A 447 -8.43 -0.72 6.74
C TYR A 447 -9.27 -1.63 5.84
N ILE A 448 -10.13 -1.06 4.98
CA ILE A 448 -10.90 -1.86 4.02
C ILE A 448 -9.97 -2.60 3.07
N THR A 449 -8.97 -1.91 2.49
CA THR A 449 -8.02 -2.50 1.53
C THR A 449 -7.22 -3.62 2.17
N GLU A 450 -6.64 -3.39 3.35
CA GLU A 450 -5.81 -4.37 4.04
C GLU A 450 -6.63 -5.57 4.52
N PHE A 451 -7.84 -5.31 5.02
CA PHE A 451 -8.77 -6.38 5.33
C PHE A 451 -9.12 -7.22 4.10
N VAL A 452 -9.38 -6.57 2.95
CA VAL A 452 -9.65 -7.24 1.66
C VAL A 452 -8.48 -8.13 1.26
N GLU A 453 -7.24 -7.63 1.35
CA GLU A 453 -6.05 -8.38 0.93
C GLU A 453 -5.73 -9.57 1.85
N LEU A 454 -5.87 -9.39 3.17
CA LEU A 454 -5.55 -10.43 4.16
C LEU A 454 -6.68 -11.45 4.37
N SER A 455 -7.91 -11.08 4.03
CA SER A 455 -9.08 -11.94 4.26
C SER A 455 -9.01 -13.27 3.51
N ASP A 456 -8.40 -13.31 2.31
CA ASP A 456 -8.23 -14.54 1.52
C ASP A 456 -7.41 -15.61 2.27
N ASN A 457 -6.54 -15.20 3.20
CA ASN A 457 -5.68 -16.10 3.98
C ASN A 457 -6.23 -16.38 5.39
N LEU A 458 -7.04 -15.47 5.94
CA LEU A 458 -7.74 -15.67 7.22
C LEU A 458 -8.56 -16.96 7.26
N PHE A 459 -9.08 -17.38 6.11
CA PHE A 459 -10.04 -18.48 6.02
C PHE A 459 -9.47 -19.78 5.46
N LYS A 460 -8.17 -19.83 5.12
CA LYS A 460 -7.42 -21.06 4.80
C LYS A 460 -6.96 -21.84 6.04
N GLU A 461 -7.59 -21.59 7.20
CA GLU A 461 -7.23 -22.13 8.54
C GLU A 461 -5.82 -21.74 9.05
N GLN A 462 -5.10 -20.84 8.37
CA GLN A 462 -3.76 -20.41 8.74
C GLN A 462 -3.75 -19.25 9.75
N ALA A 463 -4.83 -18.48 9.85
CA ALA A 463 -4.89 -17.27 10.67
C ALA A 463 -6.19 -17.15 11.49
N THR A 464 -6.08 -16.55 12.67
CA THR A 464 -7.23 -16.28 13.57
C THR A 464 -7.70 -14.83 13.40
N GLY A 465 -9.00 -14.54 13.53
CA GLY A 465 -9.53 -13.17 13.43
C GLY A 465 -8.90 -12.18 14.43
N LEU A 466 -8.42 -12.68 15.57
CA LEU A 466 -7.63 -11.90 16.53
C LEU A 466 -6.25 -11.52 15.99
N MET A 467 -5.59 -12.42 15.25
CA MET A 467 -4.30 -12.13 14.61
C MET A 467 -4.45 -11.03 13.57
N LEU A 468 -5.53 -11.04 12.78
CA LEU A 468 -5.82 -9.96 11.83
C LEU A 468 -6.05 -8.63 12.56
N LEU A 469 -6.79 -8.64 13.67
CA LEU A 469 -7.01 -7.41 14.45
C LEU A 469 -5.71 -6.88 15.07
N GLN A 470 -4.82 -7.77 15.53
CA GLN A 470 -3.48 -7.42 15.99
C GLN A 470 -2.62 -6.86 14.85
N TYR A 471 -2.66 -7.49 13.67
CA TYR A 471 -1.99 -6.99 12.48
C TYR A 471 -2.46 -5.57 12.15
N LEU A 472 -3.77 -5.35 12.05
CA LEU A 472 -4.33 -4.03 11.72
C LEU A 472 -3.95 -2.99 12.78
N TRP A 473 -3.87 -3.37 14.06
CA TRP A 473 -3.39 -2.50 15.13
C TRP A 473 -1.92 -2.09 14.94
N TYR A 474 -1.04 -3.05 14.62
CA TYR A 474 0.39 -2.77 14.38
C TYR A 474 0.65 -2.08 13.04
N ALA A 475 -0.20 -2.26 12.04
CA ALA A 475 -0.14 -1.54 10.77
C ALA A 475 -0.71 -0.11 10.88
N THR A 476 -1.49 0.19 11.93
CA THR A 476 -2.13 1.52 12.11
C THR A 476 -1.14 2.68 12.05
N PRO A 477 0.02 2.69 12.74
CA PRO A 477 0.99 3.78 12.63
C PRO A 477 1.46 4.04 11.19
N GLN A 478 1.65 2.99 10.38
CA GLN A 478 1.98 3.10 8.96
C GLN A 478 0.83 3.75 8.18
N PHE A 479 -0.42 3.36 8.43
CA PHE A 479 -1.57 4.01 7.80
C PHE A 479 -1.67 5.49 8.20
N ILE A 480 -1.46 5.83 9.47
CA ILE A 480 -1.43 7.22 9.95
C ILE A 480 -0.36 8.02 9.21
N TYR A 481 0.82 7.43 9.02
CA TYR A 481 1.94 8.05 8.33
C TYR A 481 1.55 8.50 6.91
N TYR A 482 0.83 7.66 6.16
CA TYR A 482 0.40 7.97 4.79
C TYR A 482 -0.88 8.79 4.70
N VAL A 483 -1.82 8.60 5.63
CA VAL A 483 -3.14 9.24 5.59
C VAL A 483 -3.09 10.69 6.05
N LEU A 484 -2.25 11.02 7.04
CA LEU A 484 -2.27 12.34 7.68
C LEU A 484 -1.95 13.50 6.71
N PRO A 485 -0.95 13.43 5.80
CA PRO A 485 -0.69 14.48 4.83
C PRO A 485 -1.87 14.75 3.89
N VAL A 486 -2.52 13.68 3.41
CA VAL A 486 -3.68 13.77 2.51
C VAL A 486 -4.90 14.31 3.26
N ALA A 487 -5.10 13.90 4.52
CA ALA A 487 -6.15 14.44 5.37
C ALA A 487 -5.96 15.94 5.63
N GLY A 488 -4.72 16.38 5.89
CA GLY A 488 -4.35 17.79 6.05
C GLY A 488 -4.67 18.62 4.81
N LEU A 489 -4.27 18.14 3.62
CA LEU A 489 -4.59 18.75 2.33
C LEU A 489 -6.10 18.94 2.13
N VAL A 490 -6.87 17.85 2.27
CA VAL A 490 -8.33 17.88 2.10
C VAL A 490 -8.95 18.85 3.10
N ALA A 491 -8.52 18.82 4.36
CA ALA A 491 -9.03 19.71 5.38
C ALA A 491 -8.72 21.19 5.12
N THR A 492 -7.52 21.52 4.64
CA THR A 492 -7.16 22.89 4.26
C THR A 492 -8.01 23.38 3.08
N LEU A 493 -8.19 22.55 2.05
CA LEU A 493 -9.03 22.88 0.90
C LEU A 493 -10.48 23.11 1.28
N VAL A 494 -11.03 22.25 2.13
CA VAL A 494 -12.41 22.40 2.59
C VAL A 494 -12.56 23.61 3.48
N THR A 495 -11.61 23.85 4.41
CA THR A 495 -11.65 24.98 5.33
C THR A 495 -11.69 26.29 4.56
N ILE A 496 -10.71 26.54 3.70
CA ILE A 496 -10.64 27.77 2.90
C ILE A 496 -11.77 27.80 1.85
N GLY A 497 -12.13 26.67 1.26
CA GLY A 497 -13.19 26.57 0.28
C GLY A 497 -14.56 26.95 0.86
N VAL A 498 -14.86 26.53 2.09
CA VAL A 498 -16.09 26.92 2.80
C VAL A 498 -16.02 28.40 3.19
N LEU A 499 -14.93 28.89 3.77
CA LEU A 499 -14.74 30.33 4.08
C LEU A 499 -14.91 31.22 2.83
N THR A 500 -14.45 30.75 1.68
CA THR A 500 -14.61 31.44 0.39
C THR A 500 -16.05 31.42 -0.08
N ARG A 501 -16.74 30.28 0.07
CA ARG A 501 -18.12 30.09 -0.37
C ARG A 501 -19.13 30.85 0.49
N THR A 502 -18.90 30.95 1.81
CA THR A 502 -19.74 31.72 2.73
C THR A 502 -19.39 33.21 2.74
N SER A 503 -18.46 33.66 1.87
CA SER A 503 -17.95 35.02 1.80
C SER A 503 -17.23 35.50 3.07
N GLU A 504 -16.97 34.62 4.04
CA GLU A 504 -16.24 34.94 5.27
C GLU A 504 -14.81 35.39 4.97
N LEU A 505 -14.13 34.70 4.04
CA LEU A 505 -12.78 35.09 3.61
C LEU A 505 -12.76 36.47 2.94
N THR A 506 -13.81 36.82 2.19
CA THR A 506 -13.93 38.14 1.56
C THR A 506 -14.14 39.23 2.60
N VAL A 507 -14.96 38.97 3.62
CA VAL A 507 -15.15 39.90 4.75
C VAL A 507 -13.86 40.08 5.55
N MET A 508 -13.14 39.00 5.84
CA MET A 508 -11.82 39.06 6.49
C MET A 508 -10.86 39.97 5.73
N LYS A 509 -10.75 39.79 4.40
CA LYS A 509 -9.93 40.64 3.53
C LYS A 509 -10.37 42.11 3.54
N ALA A 510 -11.68 42.37 3.50
CA ALA A 510 -12.22 43.73 3.58
C ALA A 510 -11.91 44.42 4.92
N CYS A 511 -11.79 43.66 6.01
CA CYS A 511 -11.34 44.13 7.32
C CYS A 511 -9.82 44.27 7.46
N GLY A 512 -9.05 44.10 6.37
CA GLY A 512 -7.58 44.22 6.38
C GLY A 512 -6.85 42.96 6.84
N ILE A 513 -7.52 41.81 6.95
CA ILE A 513 -6.90 40.53 7.30
C ILE A 513 -6.38 39.87 6.02
N SER A 514 -5.06 39.73 5.92
CA SER A 514 -4.43 39.10 4.77
C SER A 514 -4.71 37.60 4.71
N LEU A 515 -4.68 37.02 3.50
CA LEU A 515 -4.80 35.57 3.29
C LEU A 515 -3.73 34.80 4.08
N TYR A 516 -2.51 35.35 4.14
CA TYR A 516 -1.39 34.76 4.88
C TYR A 516 -1.71 34.57 6.37
N ARG A 517 -2.45 35.51 6.99
CA ARG A 517 -2.85 35.40 8.39
C ARG A 517 -3.91 34.33 8.61
N VAL A 518 -4.87 34.20 7.68
CA VAL A 518 -5.88 33.13 7.70
C VAL A 518 -5.23 31.74 7.48
N ALA A 519 -4.17 31.69 6.67
CA ALA A 519 -3.42 30.47 6.40
C ALA A 519 -2.43 30.05 7.51
N LEU A 520 -1.97 31.01 8.32
CA LEU A 520 -1.00 30.78 9.40
C LEU A 520 -1.38 29.63 10.35
N PRO A 521 -2.60 29.55 10.92
CA PRO A 521 -2.96 28.43 11.79
C PRO A 521 -2.92 27.08 11.05
N LEU A 522 -3.30 27.04 9.77
CA LEU A 522 -3.27 25.82 8.95
C LEU A 522 -1.83 25.33 8.75
N LEU A 523 -0.92 26.25 8.42
CA LEU A 523 0.50 25.95 8.25
C LEU A 523 1.16 25.56 9.59
N ALA A 524 0.83 26.24 10.68
CA ALA A 524 1.36 25.92 12.01
C ALA A 524 0.99 24.49 12.42
N PHE A 525 -0.28 24.09 12.25
CA PHE A 525 -0.69 22.71 12.51
C PHE A 525 -0.06 21.70 11.54
N SER A 526 0.15 22.04 10.26
CA SER A 526 0.86 21.15 9.33
C SER A 526 2.30 20.88 9.76
N LEU A 527 2.96 21.87 10.38
CA LEU A 527 4.32 21.74 10.91
C LEU A 527 4.34 20.90 12.20
N VAL A 528 3.31 21.05 13.06
CA VAL A 528 3.10 20.15 14.21
C VAL A 528 2.90 18.71 13.74
N TRP A 529 2.05 18.48 12.73
CA TRP A 529 1.82 17.15 12.14
C TRP A 529 3.07 16.57 11.50
N SER A 530 3.85 17.36 10.77
CA SER A 530 5.16 16.95 10.25
C SER A 530 6.11 16.53 11.39
N GLY A 531 6.18 17.29 12.48
CA GLY A 531 6.97 16.92 13.65
C GLY A 531 6.50 15.61 14.29
N CYS A 532 5.19 15.44 14.45
CA CYS A 532 4.60 14.19 14.96
C CYS A 532 4.92 12.99 14.07
N LEU A 533 4.83 13.13 12.74
CA LEU A 533 5.16 12.06 11.79
C LEU A 533 6.64 11.69 11.85
N PHE A 534 7.54 12.66 11.95
CA PHE A 534 8.98 12.41 12.11
C PHE A 534 9.26 11.65 13.42
N LEU A 535 8.67 12.08 14.54
CA LEU A 535 8.83 11.40 15.83
C LEU A 535 8.24 9.98 15.81
N MET A 536 7.08 9.80 15.14
CA MET A 536 6.46 8.48 14.99
C MET A 536 7.34 7.56 14.15
N ALA A 537 7.92 8.06 13.05
CA ALA A 537 8.82 7.32 12.17
C ALA A 537 10.11 6.84 12.87
N GLU A 538 10.58 7.62 13.85
CA GLU A 538 11.76 7.29 14.64
C GLU A 538 11.46 6.32 15.79
N THR A 539 10.32 6.48 16.47
CA THR A 539 10.08 5.79 17.75
C THR A 539 9.14 4.59 17.65
N VAL A 540 8.04 4.70 16.90
CA VAL A 540 6.94 3.72 16.91
C VAL A 540 6.92 2.91 15.62
N LEU A 541 7.11 3.58 14.47
CA LEU A 541 6.84 3.02 13.15
C LEU A 541 7.66 1.76 12.86
N ALA A 542 8.98 1.81 13.05
CA ALA A 542 9.87 0.67 12.81
C ALA A 542 9.51 -0.56 13.68
N ARG A 543 9.16 -0.35 14.95
CA ARG A 543 8.77 -1.44 15.85
C ARG A 543 7.40 -2.01 15.49
N ALA A 544 6.46 -1.15 15.13
CA ALA A 544 5.11 -1.55 14.73
C ALA A 544 5.14 -2.30 13.39
N ASN A 545 5.93 -1.83 12.41
CA ASN A 545 6.11 -2.48 11.12
C ASN A 545 6.75 -3.86 11.27
N ARG A 546 7.80 -4.03 12.10
CA ARG A 546 8.37 -5.36 12.39
C ARG A 546 7.34 -6.35 12.94
N GLN A 547 6.45 -5.89 13.82
CA GLN A 547 5.40 -6.75 14.38
C GLN A 547 4.26 -7.02 13.40
N ALA A 548 3.88 -6.02 12.59
CA ALA A 548 2.91 -6.19 11.52
C ALA A 548 3.43 -7.19 10.47
N GLU A 549 4.69 -7.06 10.06
CA GLU A 549 5.33 -7.95 9.09
C GLU A 549 5.42 -9.39 9.60
N ALA A 550 5.85 -9.58 10.85
CA ALA A 550 5.86 -10.91 11.48
C ALA A 550 4.47 -11.56 11.51
N LEU A 551 3.41 -10.77 11.72
CA LEU A 551 2.03 -11.25 11.67
C LEU A 551 1.55 -11.52 10.24
N ASP A 552 1.87 -10.65 9.28
CA ASP A 552 1.53 -10.83 7.86
C ASP A 552 2.11 -12.14 7.34
N GLN A 553 3.40 -12.38 7.60
CA GLN A 553 4.08 -13.62 7.23
C GLN A 553 3.41 -14.85 7.85
N GLN A 554 3.07 -14.79 9.15
CA GLN A 554 2.34 -15.87 9.82
C GLN A 554 0.96 -16.11 9.19
N ILE A 555 0.27 -15.04 8.79
CA ILE A 555 -1.06 -15.11 8.15
C ILE A 555 -0.97 -15.70 6.73
N ARG A 556 0.05 -15.32 5.94
CA ARG A 556 0.19 -15.71 4.53
C ARG A 556 0.83 -17.08 4.31
N SER A 557 1.81 -17.47 5.13
CA SER A 557 2.60 -18.70 4.93
C SER A 557 2.10 -19.89 5.76
N GLY A 558 1.24 -19.66 6.76
CA GLY A 558 0.70 -20.71 7.64
C GLY A 558 1.72 -21.42 8.54
N ARG A 559 2.99 -20.99 8.49
CA ARG A 559 4.06 -21.41 9.40
C ARG A 559 4.61 -20.16 10.06
N VAL A 560 5.04 -20.28 11.32
CA VAL A 560 5.93 -19.30 11.92
C VAL A 560 7.29 -19.51 11.26
N GLN A 561 7.44 -19.07 10.01
CA GLN A 561 8.72 -18.55 9.59
C GLN A 561 8.85 -17.23 10.36
N MET A 562 9.36 -17.31 11.60
CA MET A 562 10.17 -16.18 12.06
C MET A 562 11.17 -16.01 10.92
N PHE A 563 11.21 -14.83 10.27
CA PHE A 563 12.26 -14.39 9.36
C PHE A 563 13.36 -15.42 9.28
N ASP A 564 13.37 -16.29 8.26
CA ASP A 564 14.15 -17.51 8.37
C ASP A 564 15.64 -17.18 8.41
N PRO A 565 16.33 -17.23 9.58
CA PRO A 565 17.77 -17.02 9.61
C PRO A 565 18.50 -18.20 8.93
N LEU A 566 17.77 -19.28 8.58
CA LEU A 566 18.29 -20.47 7.91
C LEU A 566 18.35 -20.34 6.39
N ASN A 567 17.82 -19.26 5.78
CA ASN A 567 17.87 -19.11 4.32
C ASN A 567 19.14 -18.41 3.81
N ARG A 568 19.91 -17.73 4.69
CA ARG A 568 21.28 -17.29 4.38
C ARG A 568 22.28 -18.38 4.75
N ARG A 569 22.25 -19.51 4.03
CA ARG A 569 23.28 -20.53 4.19
C ARG A 569 24.65 -20.09 3.69
N TRP A 570 24.76 -18.97 2.97
CA TRP A 570 25.98 -18.49 2.31
C TRP A 570 26.35 -17.06 2.73
N LEU A 571 27.61 -16.84 3.10
CA LEU A 571 28.16 -15.55 3.54
C LEU A 571 29.54 -15.30 2.89
N VAL A 572 29.95 -14.04 2.74
CA VAL A 572 31.31 -13.66 2.30
C VAL A 572 31.95 -12.77 3.36
N ASP A 573 33.22 -13.01 3.71
CA ASP A 573 33.99 -12.12 4.58
C ASP A 573 34.82 -11.06 3.81
N ASP A 574 35.44 -10.16 4.56
CA ASP A 574 36.29 -9.08 4.04
C ASP A 574 37.53 -9.60 3.27
N ASN A 575 37.94 -10.85 3.51
CA ASN A 575 39.07 -11.48 2.81
C ASN A 575 38.64 -12.20 1.52
N GLY A 576 37.35 -12.15 1.19
CA GLY A 576 36.79 -12.84 0.03
C GLY A 576 36.54 -14.34 0.24
N HIS A 577 36.59 -14.83 1.48
CA HIS A 577 36.22 -16.20 1.79
C HIS A 577 34.71 -16.36 1.79
N ILE A 578 34.23 -17.42 1.16
CA ILE A 578 32.82 -17.79 1.16
C ILE A 578 32.59 -18.81 2.28
N TYR A 579 31.57 -18.59 3.10
CA TYR A 579 31.14 -19.50 4.16
C TYR A 579 29.81 -20.13 3.77
N HIS A 580 29.68 -21.44 3.99
CA HIS A 580 28.41 -22.15 3.92
C HIS A 580 28.11 -22.84 5.25
N TYR A 581 26.90 -22.70 5.80
CA TYR A 581 26.52 -23.39 7.04
C TYR A 581 25.07 -23.89 6.97
N LEU A 582 24.79 -24.99 7.67
CA LEU A 582 23.45 -25.59 7.67
C LEU A 582 22.56 -25.07 8.80
N HIS A 583 23.14 -24.80 9.96
CA HIS A 583 22.42 -24.32 11.12
C HIS A 583 23.32 -23.42 11.97
N PHE A 584 22.74 -22.38 12.55
CA PHE A 584 23.38 -21.53 13.54
C PHE A 584 22.42 -21.35 14.72
N ASP A 585 22.90 -21.68 15.92
CA ASP A 585 22.21 -21.45 17.20
C ASP A 585 22.76 -20.14 17.81
N PRO A 586 21.98 -19.05 17.82
CA PRO A 586 22.43 -17.75 18.35
C PRO A 586 22.53 -17.73 19.88
N ASP A 587 21.78 -18.58 20.60
CA ASP A 587 21.79 -18.63 22.07
C ASP A 587 23.05 -19.35 22.58
N ARG A 588 23.48 -20.39 21.84
CA ARG A 588 24.69 -21.17 22.15
C ARG A 588 25.94 -20.69 21.40
N GLN A 589 25.78 -19.77 20.44
CA GLN A 589 26.82 -19.35 19.50
C GLN A 589 27.52 -20.55 18.85
N GLU A 590 26.70 -21.48 18.36
CA GLU A 590 27.13 -22.75 17.77
C GLU A 590 26.74 -22.78 16.29
N VAL A 591 27.70 -23.05 15.40
CA VAL A 591 27.47 -23.21 13.95
C VAL A 591 27.66 -24.69 13.60
N GLY A 592 26.66 -25.28 12.95
CA GLY A 592 26.70 -26.64 12.43
C GLY A 592 27.05 -26.70 10.95
N ALA A 593 27.91 -27.65 10.59
CA ALA A 593 28.34 -27.96 9.22
C ALA A 593 28.86 -26.74 8.44
N LEU A 594 29.81 -26.02 9.04
CA LEU A 594 30.44 -24.85 8.46
C LEU A 594 31.50 -25.26 7.42
N SER A 595 31.28 -24.89 6.16
CA SER A 595 32.28 -24.94 5.09
C SER A 595 32.85 -23.55 4.82
N ILE A 596 34.16 -23.47 4.58
CA ILE A 596 34.90 -22.25 4.27
C ILE A 596 35.62 -22.48 2.95
N PHE A 597 35.44 -21.57 2.01
CA PHE A 597 36.04 -21.60 0.69
C PHE A 597 37.00 -20.41 0.55
N GLU A 598 38.29 -20.70 0.41
CA GLU A 598 39.35 -19.70 0.18
C GLU A 598 39.74 -19.72 -1.30
N PHE A 599 39.79 -18.54 -1.93
CA PHE A 599 40.07 -18.39 -3.36
C PHE A 599 41.46 -17.79 -3.62
N GLU A 600 42.01 -18.08 -4.79
CA GLU A 600 43.17 -17.40 -5.37
C GLU A 600 42.70 -16.45 -6.46
N ASP A 601 43.16 -15.18 -6.45
CA ASP A 601 42.61 -14.13 -7.32
C ASP A 601 43.08 -14.23 -8.79
N THR A 602 44.24 -14.84 -9.05
CA THR A 602 44.85 -14.91 -10.39
C THR A 602 45.58 -16.23 -10.65
N PRO A 603 44.95 -17.24 -11.29
CA PRO A 603 43.58 -17.29 -11.82
C PRO A 603 42.53 -17.57 -10.72
N TRP A 604 41.29 -17.08 -10.92
CA TRP A 604 40.15 -17.33 -10.02
C TRP A 604 39.90 -18.82 -9.85
N SER A 605 40.36 -19.37 -8.74
CA SER A 605 40.29 -20.79 -8.45
C SER A 605 40.23 -21.04 -6.95
N LEU A 606 39.62 -22.16 -6.56
CA LEU A 606 39.53 -22.56 -5.16
C LEU A 606 40.92 -23.00 -4.68
N ARG A 607 41.51 -22.26 -3.74
CA ARG A 607 42.81 -22.57 -3.13
C ARG A 607 42.67 -23.61 -2.03
N ARG A 608 41.69 -23.43 -1.15
CA ARG A 608 41.48 -24.29 0.02
C ARG A 608 40.00 -24.39 0.35
N ARG A 609 39.59 -25.58 0.78
CA ARG A 609 38.28 -25.81 1.41
C ARG A 609 38.50 -26.36 2.82
N THR A 610 37.87 -25.73 3.80
CA THR A 610 37.82 -26.20 5.18
C THR A 610 36.37 -26.54 5.53
N PHE A 611 36.13 -27.65 6.20
CA PHE A 611 34.82 -28.03 6.72
C PHE A 611 34.93 -28.34 8.21
N ILE A 612 33.90 -27.94 8.95
CA ILE A 612 33.82 -28.07 10.40
C ILE A 612 32.43 -28.62 10.71
N ALA A 613 32.35 -29.80 11.33
CA ALA A 613 31.06 -30.42 11.64
C ALA A 613 30.28 -29.58 12.67
N GLU A 614 30.96 -29.11 13.72
CA GLU A 614 30.36 -28.25 14.75
C GLU A 614 31.41 -27.23 15.21
N ALA A 615 31.06 -25.95 15.24
CA ALA A 615 31.93 -24.87 15.72
C ALA A 615 31.25 -24.13 16.86
N THR A 616 31.87 -24.09 18.04
CA THR A 616 31.37 -23.33 19.19
C THR A 616 32.27 -22.11 19.43
N PHE A 617 31.65 -20.95 19.64
CA PHE A 617 32.41 -19.74 19.94
C PHE A 617 32.77 -19.70 21.44
N GLY A 618 34.06 -19.56 21.75
CA GLY A 618 34.55 -19.59 23.13
C GLY A 618 35.53 -18.46 23.42
N THR A 619 35.34 -17.79 24.56
CA THR A 619 36.28 -16.82 25.13
C THR A 619 36.94 -17.42 26.37
N ASP A 620 37.92 -18.32 26.18
CA ASP A 620 38.68 -18.87 27.30
C ASP A 620 39.64 -17.82 27.88
N ALA A 621 39.66 -17.70 29.21
CA ALA A 621 40.50 -16.74 29.93
C ALA A 621 41.99 -16.93 29.59
N GLY A 622 42.57 -15.94 28.91
CA GLY A 622 43.99 -15.91 28.53
C GLY A 622 44.29 -16.21 27.05
N THR A 623 43.28 -16.45 26.22
CA THR A 623 43.43 -16.60 24.76
C THR A 623 42.51 -15.63 24.01
N PRO A 624 42.90 -15.13 22.82
CA PRO A 624 42.00 -14.32 21.99
C PRO A 624 40.73 -15.12 21.62
N ALA A 625 39.61 -14.42 21.50
CA ALA A 625 38.33 -15.00 21.11
C ALA A 625 38.46 -15.74 19.77
N GLY A 626 37.86 -16.92 19.67
CA GLY A 626 37.94 -17.74 18.45
C GLY A 626 36.98 -18.91 18.48
N TRP A 627 36.83 -19.56 17.34
CA TRP A 627 35.95 -20.71 17.18
C TRP A 627 36.66 -22.00 17.54
N ASN A 628 36.05 -22.83 18.37
CA ASN A 628 36.49 -24.19 18.64
C ASN A 628 35.70 -25.13 17.72
N GLY A 629 36.34 -25.58 16.64
CA GLY A 629 35.76 -26.53 15.69
C GLY A 629 35.99 -27.97 16.15
N ARG A 630 34.94 -28.79 16.08
CA ARG A 630 34.97 -30.25 16.22
C ARG A 630 34.85 -30.88 14.84
N ASP A 631 35.63 -31.94 14.63
CA ASP A 631 35.76 -32.68 13.37
C ASP A 631 36.01 -31.76 12.16
N VAL A 632 37.21 -31.18 12.15
CA VAL A 632 37.66 -30.22 11.14
C VAL A 632 38.46 -30.96 10.08
N TRP A 633 38.09 -30.83 8.81
CA TRP A 633 38.94 -31.25 7.72
C TRP A 633 39.26 -30.10 6.76
N GLU A 634 40.45 -30.15 6.19
CA GLU A 634 41.00 -29.13 5.30
C GLU A 634 41.58 -29.81 4.06
N GLN A 635 41.32 -29.21 2.90
CA GLN A 635 41.77 -29.68 1.60
C GLN A 635 42.42 -28.50 0.86
N ASP A 636 43.74 -28.57 0.63
CA ASP A 636 44.50 -27.55 -0.11
C ASP A 636 44.75 -28.00 -1.57
N PHE A 637 44.50 -27.10 -2.52
CA PHE A 637 44.50 -27.32 -3.97
C PHE A 637 45.62 -26.59 -4.72
N THR A 638 46.59 -26.01 -4.00
CA THR A 638 47.71 -25.26 -4.59
C THR A 638 48.46 -26.06 -5.68
N ALA A 639 48.78 -25.37 -6.79
CA ALA A 639 49.40 -25.95 -7.98
C ALA A 639 50.84 -26.43 -7.69
N GLY A 640 51.02 -27.74 -7.53
CA GLY A 640 52.35 -28.34 -7.36
C GLY A 640 52.37 -29.77 -6.81
N THR A 641 51.31 -30.22 -6.14
CA THR A 641 51.27 -31.55 -5.52
C THR A 641 50.56 -32.55 -6.43
N SER A 642 51.29 -33.08 -7.41
CA SER A 642 50.81 -34.06 -8.39
C SER A 642 50.49 -35.45 -7.80
N ASN A 643 50.43 -35.63 -6.47
CA ASN A 643 50.13 -36.93 -5.86
C ASN A 643 49.53 -36.90 -4.44
N GLY A 644 48.79 -35.84 -4.12
CA GLY A 644 48.03 -35.78 -2.88
C GLY A 644 47.64 -34.35 -2.59
N SER A 645 46.35 -34.05 -2.69
CA SER A 645 45.77 -32.92 -1.98
C SER A 645 46.26 -32.95 -0.53
N GLY A 646 46.64 -31.80 0.02
CA GLY A 646 46.99 -31.70 1.44
C GLY A 646 45.74 -31.89 2.29
N TYR A 647 45.24 -33.12 2.38
CA TYR A 647 44.12 -33.49 3.22
C TYR A 647 44.60 -33.56 4.65
N ARG A 648 43.95 -32.80 5.52
CA ARG A 648 44.22 -32.80 6.96
C ARG A 648 42.90 -32.89 7.70
N ARG A 649 42.80 -33.82 8.67
CA ARG A 649 41.67 -33.93 9.58
C ARG A 649 42.15 -33.81 11.02
N ASP A 650 41.56 -32.88 11.75
CA ASP A 650 41.81 -32.64 13.17
C ASP A 650 40.50 -32.85 13.94
N ALA A 651 40.54 -33.62 15.03
CA ALA A 651 39.34 -33.89 15.84
C ALA A 651 38.81 -32.62 16.53
N GLU A 652 39.72 -31.76 16.99
CA GLU A 652 39.41 -30.43 17.51
C GLU A 652 40.47 -29.44 17.02
N ARG A 653 40.03 -28.27 16.55
CA ARG A 653 40.93 -27.20 16.11
C ARG A 653 40.34 -25.84 16.47
N ARG A 654 41.16 -24.99 17.09
CA ARG A 654 40.81 -23.59 17.32
C ARG A 654 41.10 -22.76 16.07
N LEU A 655 40.11 -21.99 15.64
CA LEU A 655 40.09 -21.23 14.40
C LEU A 655 39.90 -19.75 14.77
N ALA A 656 41.02 -19.01 14.75
CA ALA A 656 41.05 -17.60 15.15
C ALA A 656 40.72 -16.62 13.99
N THR A 657 40.55 -17.14 12.77
CA THR A 657 40.44 -16.33 11.53
C THR A 657 39.04 -16.37 10.90
N ILE A 658 38.06 -16.99 11.57
CA ILE A 658 36.67 -17.06 11.10
C ILE A 658 35.92 -15.80 11.54
N ALA A 659 34.95 -15.37 10.73
CA ALA A 659 34.04 -14.27 11.05
C ALA A 659 33.41 -14.40 12.46
N PRO A 660 33.13 -13.29 13.16
CA PRO A 660 32.50 -13.34 14.48
C PRO A 660 31.05 -13.86 14.42
N PRO A 661 30.48 -14.39 15.53
CA PRO A 661 29.12 -14.93 15.59
C PRO A 661 28.03 -13.97 15.09
N GLU A 662 28.27 -12.66 15.27
CA GLU A 662 27.39 -11.57 14.84
C GLU A 662 27.11 -11.56 13.33
N VAL A 663 28.07 -12.03 12.51
CA VAL A 663 27.93 -12.09 11.04
C VAL A 663 26.96 -13.19 10.64
N PHE A 664 26.99 -14.33 11.32
CA PHE A 664 26.08 -15.47 11.11
C PHE A 664 24.66 -15.20 11.63
N ALA A 665 24.50 -14.20 12.50
CA ALA A 665 23.22 -13.79 13.06
C ALA A 665 22.47 -12.70 12.25
N SER A 666 23.10 -12.12 11.22
CA SER A 666 22.59 -10.92 10.55
C SER A 666 21.69 -11.19 9.33
N GLU A 667 20.38 -11.10 9.53
CA GLU A 667 19.37 -10.99 8.46
C GLU A 667 19.50 -9.63 7.73
N LEU A 668 19.24 -9.55 6.42
CA LEU A 668 19.08 -8.27 5.71
C LEU A 668 17.71 -7.68 6.06
N PRO A 669 17.62 -6.56 6.80
CA PRO A 669 16.31 -5.99 7.11
C PRO A 669 15.95 -4.97 6.04
N GLU A 670 14.69 -5.00 5.59
CA GLU A 670 14.16 -3.97 4.70
C GLU A 670 14.19 -2.59 5.37
N ALA A 671 14.47 -1.54 4.58
CA ALA A 671 14.59 -0.17 5.09
C ALA A 671 13.32 0.33 5.81
N GLU A 672 12.14 -0.22 5.48
CA GLU A 672 10.86 0.12 6.10
C GLU A 672 10.70 -0.41 7.55
N LEU A 673 11.51 -1.41 7.93
CA LEU A 673 11.49 -2.06 9.25
C LEU A 673 12.44 -1.40 10.26
N MET A 674 13.32 -0.52 9.79
CA MET A 674 14.33 0.17 10.62
C MET A 674 13.91 1.59 10.96
N SER A 675 14.31 2.09 12.15
CA SER A 675 14.28 3.50 12.52
C SER A 675 15.28 4.32 11.68
N PHE A 676 15.21 5.65 11.71
CA PHE A 676 16.15 6.47 10.93
C PHE A 676 17.59 6.24 11.41
N ARG A 677 17.78 6.14 12.73
CA ARG A 677 19.09 5.87 13.33
C ARG A 677 19.61 4.45 13.03
N GLU A 678 18.76 3.43 13.19
CA GLU A 678 19.13 2.04 12.85
C GLU A 678 19.55 1.94 11.38
N LEU A 679 18.78 2.53 10.46
CA LEU A 679 19.11 2.53 9.03
C LEU A 679 20.41 3.27 8.71
N GLN A 680 20.67 4.40 9.37
CA GLN A 680 21.91 5.14 9.17
C GLN A 680 23.13 4.31 9.60
N GLN A 681 23.09 3.70 10.79
CA GLN A 681 24.15 2.82 11.29
C GLN A 681 24.37 1.64 10.34
N TYR A 682 23.29 1.02 9.89
CA TYR A 682 23.33 -0.08 8.94
C TYR A 682 23.98 0.30 7.60
N ILE A 683 23.66 1.47 7.06
CA ILE A 683 24.29 1.99 5.84
C ILE A 683 25.79 2.21 6.05
N GLU A 684 26.20 2.74 7.20
CA GLU A 684 27.61 2.95 7.53
C GLU A 684 28.37 1.61 7.60
N GLU A 685 27.76 0.59 8.21
CA GLU A 685 28.30 -0.77 8.27
C GLU A 685 28.43 -1.41 6.88
N LEU A 686 27.36 -1.37 6.07
CA LEU A 686 27.40 -1.95 4.72
C LEU A 686 28.38 -1.22 3.80
N ARG A 687 28.47 0.11 3.92
CA ARG A 687 29.45 0.89 3.17
C ARG A 687 30.88 0.54 3.58
N ALA A 688 31.13 0.32 4.87
CA ALA A 688 32.44 -0.11 5.37
C ALA A 688 32.84 -1.48 4.81
N ARG A 689 31.85 -2.36 4.57
CA ARG A 689 32.01 -3.69 3.95
C ARG A 689 32.06 -3.65 2.41
N GLY A 690 32.02 -2.47 1.79
CA GLY A 690 32.12 -2.31 0.34
C GLY A 690 30.87 -2.71 -0.46
N PHE A 691 29.71 -2.85 0.19
CA PHE A 691 28.44 -3.11 -0.49
C PHE A 691 27.86 -1.83 -1.13
N ASP A 692 27.08 -2.02 -2.20
CA ASP A 692 26.28 -0.93 -2.76
C ASP A 692 25.13 -0.57 -1.82
N VAL A 693 25.15 0.66 -1.32
CA VAL A 693 24.16 1.21 -0.39
C VAL A 693 23.29 2.29 -1.02
N VAL A 694 23.37 2.53 -2.34
CA VAL A 694 22.68 3.67 -2.99
C VAL A 694 21.18 3.65 -2.71
N SER A 695 20.52 2.50 -2.87
CA SER A 695 19.07 2.35 -2.59
C SER A 695 18.72 2.64 -1.12
N LEU A 696 19.53 2.15 -0.18
CA LEU A 696 19.35 2.37 1.26
C LEU A 696 19.55 3.84 1.63
N VAL A 697 20.53 4.52 1.01
CA VAL A 697 20.76 5.97 1.22
C VAL A 697 19.57 6.77 0.68
N VAL A 698 18.97 6.39 -0.45
CA VAL A 698 17.74 7.01 -0.97
C VAL A 698 16.59 6.83 0.02
N ALA A 699 16.40 5.62 0.54
CA ALA A 699 15.38 5.31 1.54
C ALA A 699 15.55 6.14 2.82
N LEU A 700 16.80 6.27 3.32
CA LEU A 700 17.12 7.11 4.48
C LEU A 700 16.69 8.57 4.25
N HIS A 701 17.02 9.15 3.08
CA HIS A 701 16.64 10.52 2.76
C HIS A 701 15.13 10.68 2.57
N ARG A 702 14.44 9.68 1.99
CA ARG A 702 12.96 9.68 1.89
C ARG A 702 12.31 9.67 3.26
N LYS A 703 12.87 8.91 4.21
CA LYS A 703 12.37 8.85 5.58
C LYS A 703 12.46 10.21 6.29
N ALA A 704 13.51 10.98 6.00
CA ALA A 704 13.66 12.34 6.49
C ALA A 704 12.78 13.36 5.74
N SER A 705 12.61 13.21 4.42
CA SER A 705 11.89 14.17 3.59
C SER A 705 10.36 13.99 3.64
N PHE A 706 9.87 12.79 3.93
CA PHE A 706 8.44 12.47 3.90
C PHE A 706 7.58 13.25 4.89
N PRO A 707 7.97 13.50 6.16
CA PRO A 707 7.13 14.28 7.06
C PRO A 707 6.78 15.70 6.53
N PHE A 708 7.68 16.30 5.75
CA PHE A 708 7.49 17.60 5.11
C PHE A 708 6.38 17.60 4.06
N VAL A 709 5.97 16.44 3.53
CA VAL A 709 4.82 16.29 2.62
C VAL A 709 3.60 17.02 3.17
N THR A 710 3.36 16.88 4.48
CA THR A 710 2.21 17.52 5.17
C THR A 710 2.22 19.04 4.99
N VAL A 711 3.38 19.67 5.19
CA VAL A 711 3.55 21.12 5.06
C VAL A 711 3.40 21.55 3.61
N ILE A 712 4.03 20.82 2.68
CA ILE A 712 3.98 21.13 1.25
C ILE A 712 2.55 21.02 0.71
N LEU A 713 1.84 19.94 1.02
CA LEU A 713 0.47 19.76 0.57
C LEU A 713 -0.47 20.81 1.18
N THR A 714 -0.35 21.13 2.47
CA THR A 714 -1.10 22.25 3.08
C THR A 714 -0.77 23.58 2.42
N LEU A 715 0.49 23.82 2.04
CA LEU A 715 0.90 25.05 1.38
C LEU A 715 0.26 25.19 -0.01
N ILE A 716 0.23 24.12 -0.81
CA ILE A 716 -0.42 24.15 -2.14
C ILE A 716 -1.94 24.23 -2.03
N ALA A 717 -2.52 23.62 -0.99
CA ALA A 717 -3.94 23.62 -0.73
C ALA A 717 -4.52 25.04 -0.63
N ILE A 718 -3.78 25.97 -0.02
CA ILE A 718 -4.25 27.34 0.27
C ILE A 718 -4.59 28.12 -1.02
N PRO A 719 -3.66 28.41 -1.95
CA PRO A 719 -3.97 29.17 -3.15
C PRO A 719 -4.99 28.45 -4.04
N PHE A 720 -4.93 27.13 -4.06
CA PHE A 720 -5.85 26.32 -4.83
C PHE A 720 -7.29 26.39 -4.28
N ALA A 721 -7.45 26.35 -2.96
CA ALA A 721 -8.75 26.49 -2.30
C ALA A 721 -9.40 27.86 -2.55
N VAL A 722 -8.60 28.94 -2.56
CA VAL A 722 -9.11 30.29 -2.82
C VAL A 722 -9.62 30.42 -4.27
N THR A 723 -8.89 29.87 -5.22
CA THR A 723 -9.24 29.96 -6.65
C THR A 723 -10.43 29.06 -7.00
N THR A 724 -10.48 27.84 -6.47
CA THR A 724 -11.54 26.87 -6.77
C THR A 724 -12.75 26.94 -5.86
N GLY A 725 -12.62 27.53 -4.66
CA GLY A 725 -13.70 27.64 -3.67
C GLY A 725 -14.95 28.32 -4.20
N ARG A 726 -14.82 29.24 -5.17
CA ARG A 726 -15.96 29.89 -5.86
C ARG A 726 -16.81 28.94 -6.69
N ARG A 727 -16.23 27.87 -7.22
CA ARG A 727 -16.95 26.85 -8.01
C ARG A 727 -17.62 25.79 -7.12
N GLY A 728 -17.39 25.84 -5.81
CA GLY A 728 -17.97 24.95 -4.81
C GLY A 728 -16.93 24.04 -4.16
N THR A 729 -17.15 23.71 -2.88
CA THR A 729 -16.23 22.93 -2.03
C THR A 729 -15.82 21.59 -2.63
N LEU A 730 -16.71 20.91 -3.37
CA LEU A 730 -16.43 19.61 -3.98
C LEU A 730 -15.35 19.68 -5.08
N TYR A 731 -15.32 20.76 -5.86
CA TYR A 731 -14.28 20.96 -6.87
C TYR A 731 -12.91 21.19 -6.23
N GLY A 732 -12.87 21.94 -5.12
CA GLY A 732 -11.65 22.15 -4.34
C GLY A 732 -11.10 20.85 -3.77
N VAL A 733 -11.96 20.02 -3.15
CA VAL A 733 -11.58 18.69 -2.66
C VAL A 733 -11.04 17.82 -3.79
N GLY A 734 -11.77 17.75 -4.91
CA GLY A 734 -11.39 16.85 -5.99
C GLY A 734 -10.07 17.18 -6.66
N ALA A 735 -9.84 18.46 -6.93
CA ALA A 735 -8.56 18.89 -7.47
C ALA A 735 -7.41 18.81 -6.45
N GLY A 736 -7.71 18.94 -5.15
CA GLY A 736 -6.77 18.62 -4.09
C GLY A 736 -6.28 17.19 -4.12
N ILE A 737 -7.21 16.25 -4.25
CA ILE A 737 -6.89 14.84 -4.33
C ILE A 737 -6.03 14.57 -5.57
N VAL A 738 -6.42 15.09 -6.74
CA VAL A 738 -5.60 14.99 -7.97
C VAL A 738 -4.17 15.50 -7.72
N LEU A 739 -4.03 16.65 -7.05
CA LEU A 739 -2.74 17.22 -6.72
C LEU A 739 -1.93 16.35 -5.74
N ALA A 740 -2.55 15.79 -4.71
CA ALA A 740 -1.90 14.84 -3.80
C ALA A 740 -1.37 13.63 -4.56
N PHE A 741 -2.17 13.11 -5.50
CA PHE A 741 -1.80 11.97 -6.31
C PHE A 741 -0.66 12.28 -7.28
N THR A 742 -0.70 13.44 -7.94
CA THR A 742 0.42 13.93 -8.75
C THR A 742 1.70 14.04 -7.91
N TYR A 743 1.58 14.54 -6.68
CA TYR A 743 2.72 14.60 -5.76
C TYR A 743 3.29 13.20 -5.46
N TRP A 744 2.43 12.24 -5.12
CA TRP A 744 2.83 10.85 -4.86
C TRP A 744 3.52 10.18 -6.05
N ILE A 745 2.98 10.35 -7.25
CA ILE A 745 3.58 9.83 -8.49
C ILE A 745 4.97 10.41 -8.69
N VAL A 746 5.14 11.73 -8.52
CA VAL A 746 6.44 12.39 -8.67
C VAL A 746 7.44 11.88 -7.63
N VAL A 747 7.03 11.71 -6.37
CA VAL A 747 7.90 11.13 -5.32
C VAL A 747 8.33 9.71 -5.68
N SER A 748 7.41 8.86 -6.15
CA SER A 748 7.70 7.49 -6.55
C SER A 748 8.70 7.44 -7.71
N ILE A 749 8.48 8.24 -8.78
CA ILE A 749 9.40 8.31 -9.93
C ILE A 749 10.80 8.74 -9.50
N PHE A 750 10.92 9.80 -8.71
CA PHE A 750 12.22 10.29 -8.26
C PHE A 750 12.92 9.31 -7.32
N GLY A 751 12.18 8.67 -6.40
CA GLY A 751 12.71 7.64 -5.52
C GLY A 751 13.25 6.43 -6.29
N ALA A 752 12.54 6.02 -7.32
CA ALA A 752 12.95 4.92 -8.18
C ALA A 752 14.17 5.27 -9.04
N PHE A 753 14.23 6.46 -9.65
CA PHE A 753 15.43 6.94 -10.34
C PHE A 753 16.64 7.10 -9.41
N GLY A 754 16.42 7.48 -8.15
CA GLY A 754 17.48 7.48 -7.14
C GLY A 754 17.99 6.09 -6.83
N SER A 755 17.07 5.13 -6.65
CA SER A 755 17.41 3.74 -6.31
C SER A 755 18.12 3.00 -7.44
N ALA A 756 17.82 3.37 -8.69
CA ALA A 756 18.52 2.90 -9.89
C ALA A 756 19.89 3.60 -10.12
N GLY A 757 20.34 4.47 -9.23
CA GLY A 757 21.60 5.20 -9.36
C GLY A 757 21.63 6.29 -10.44
N MET A 758 20.48 6.58 -11.09
CA MET A 758 20.39 7.62 -12.13
C MET A 758 20.37 9.04 -11.54
N LEU A 759 19.91 9.19 -10.30
CA LEU A 759 19.88 10.46 -9.57
C LEU A 759 20.64 10.33 -8.25
N ALA A 760 21.30 11.43 -7.85
CA ALA A 760 21.90 11.49 -6.52
C ALA A 760 20.83 11.28 -5.43
N PRO A 761 21.09 10.48 -4.38
CA PRO A 761 20.08 10.12 -3.38
C PRO A 761 19.35 11.31 -2.73
N ILE A 762 20.07 12.40 -2.49
CA ILE A 762 19.50 13.63 -1.94
C ILE A 762 18.51 14.29 -2.90
N ILE A 763 18.81 14.31 -4.20
CA ILE A 763 17.95 14.90 -5.22
C ILE A 763 16.69 14.04 -5.38
N ALA A 764 16.87 12.72 -5.44
CA ALA A 764 15.76 11.77 -5.51
C ALA A 764 14.74 11.96 -4.37
N ALA A 765 15.21 12.16 -3.14
CA ALA A 765 14.32 12.30 -1.99
C ALA A 765 13.74 13.71 -1.77
N TRP A 766 14.49 14.77 -2.12
CA TRP A 766 14.12 16.16 -1.77
C TRP A 766 13.60 17.00 -2.94
N ALA A 767 13.94 16.66 -4.18
CA ALA A 767 13.50 17.44 -5.35
C ALA A 767 11.97 17.54 -5.48
N PRO A 768 11.16 16.49 -5.22
CA PRO A 768 9.71 16.63 -5.22
C PRO A 768 9.23 17.69 -4.22
N ASN A 769 9.73 17.67 -2.98
CA ASN A 769 9.37 18.65 -1.96
C ASN A 769 9.76 20.07 -2.36
N ALA A 770 10.97 20.24 -2.91
CA ALA A 770 11.45 21.55 -3.35
C ALA A 770 10.61 22.10 -4.52
N PHE A 771 10.32 21.27 -5.53
CA PHE A 771 9.55 21.65 -6.71
C PHE A 771 8.11 22.05 -6.35
N PHE A 772 7.43 21.20 -5.58
CA PHE A 772 6.05 21.46 -5.16
C PHE A 772 5.97 22.61 -4.16
N GLY A 773 6.92 22.74 -3.23
CA GLY A 773 7.01 23.85 -2.30
C GLY A 773 7.25 25.20 -2.99
N ALA A 774 8.16 25.25 -3.97
CA ALA A 774 8.41 26.46 -4.76
C ALA A 774 7.17 26.85 -5.58
N SER A 775 6.52 25.87 -6.22
CA SER A 775 5.27 26.08 -6.96
C SER A 775 4.15 26.61 -6.04
N ALA A 776 4.02 26.05 -4.84
CA ALA A 776 3.06 26.49 -3.84
C ALA A 776 3.30 27.93 -3.39
N GLY A 777 4.57 28.27 -3.11
CA GLY A 777 4.99 29.63 -2.77
C GLY A 777 4.65 30.62 -3.87
N TYR A 778 5.01 30.30 -5.12
CA TYR A 778 4.67 31.11 -6.29
C TYR A 778 3.16 31.34 -6.42
N PHE A 779 2.35 30.27 -6.32
CA PHE A 779 0.89 30.40 -6.39
C PHE A 779 0.32 31.20 -5.22
N LEU A 780 0.87 31.05 -4.01
CA LEU A 780 0.44 31.82 -2.85
C LEU A 780 0.69 33.32 -3.04
N PHE A 781 1.84 33.70 -3.59
CA PHE A 781 2.15 35.10 -3.92
C PHE A 781 1.36 35.63 -5.12
N ALA A 782 1.00 34.77 -6.07
CA ALA A 782 0.20 35.16 -7.25
C ALA A 782 -1.28 35.39 -6.94
N VAL A 783 -1.82 34.81 -5.86
CA VAL A 783 -3.20 35.08 -5.43
C VAL A 783 -3.31 36.52 -4.95
N ARG A 784 -3.97 37.37 -5.75
CA ARG A 784 -4.26 38.77 -5.39
C ARG A 784 -4.97 38.81 -4.03
N THR A 785 -4.27 39.35 -3.03
CA THR A 785 -4.78 39.55 -1.67
C THR A 785 -5.82 40.65 -1.64
#